data_AF-A0A2Z4ZXR9-F1
#
_entry.id   AF-A0A2Z4ZXR9-F1
#
_cell.length_a   1.000
_cell.length_b   1.000
_cell.length_c   1.000
_cell.angle_alpha   90.00
_cell.angle_beta   90.00
_cell.angle_gamma   90.00
#
_symmetry.space_group_name_H-M   'P 1'
#
loop_
_entity.id
_entity.type
_entity.pdbx_description
1 polymer ?
#
loop_
_entity_poly.entity_id
_entity_poly.type
_entity_poly.pdbx_seq_one_letter_code
_entity_poly.pdbx_strand_id
1 'polypeptide(L)'
;MDYLRGSTSDETQRLVTAQAYDLLGRIIDQWDPRFHGTPTVSLHSLYSLSGTPLRTENVDAGLRCELSGLAGERLHSWDARGSEQQTEYDSQLRPTLIRERGQGQAWATVGRLRYGSPSPEDALHNRCGQWVEHYDTAGLVTVDDYSMAGLPLDHGQRFLDTLEMPDWPDDEAERERLLEPARYDTRWHYDALGDTLGQTDARGHSRRIELDVAGQPKRVHLQWAGSPTDELIAHEFQYSAEGQLQASTAGNGIKTRLAYDPANGRLTELKAMNGSDALQHLTYLYDPVGHVTSIADHTHVVRYHANQRSEDIRTFVYDSLYRLESATGLEIPGAGTQPGLPGLVPPSDLSLRTPYTQHYEYDHGGNLEKLVHNSAPPGQGHTLRLTLDPSSNRCLQWHKGEAAPGDDLDFDAGGNPLSLPASGQHLTWNWRNQLHKVTQVQRHDGEDDAEHYSYNGQGIRMRKRHIAQAASVSHVRDVRYLPGLEIRTLGNSEELHVCTLQGPAFNVRGLYWAKGRPSEIEQGQLRYSLEDHLGSLVMELDQDARLISLEGYYPFGGTAWWAADSQVQASYKTVRYSGKERDASGLYYYGFRYYAPWMMRWINPDPGGPVDGLNVYAMVGNNPIGLVDAFGLGKEKFYQAFSQETERMLTGAGKNPLPPQKGKPHEVKQAREEFYREFPYARFTTAAKNKLTAHAGVLFDNGDPSASIMITNVYNIPQPKNVEEVPGITVHKPRHPTVREPYLLMSGILAVDPSEFATHLGERYIEAVRDPDIKIHRGGSVTPVGISGIEYEASLPDMVRELVIPHIEQSNALTPQSAGIPGYHAEVIQGNLIRLFPNVKENLQFVTLATQKLQGANVVEDFPACFNCTNILLDSDDGAPGFNIITGRTLISHDEWKRMVKAYPD
;
A
#
# COMPACT_ATOMS: atom_id res chain seq x y z
N MET A 1 20.84 6.37 10.89
CA MET A 1 21.61 5.32 11.61
C MET A 1 20.71 4.69 12.64
N ASP A 2 20.78 3.37 12.78
CA ASP A 2 19.93 2.60 13.69
C ASP A 2 20.75 1.99 14.82
N TYR A 3 20.07 1.63 15.91
CA TYR A 3 20.69 1.09 17.11
C TYR A 3 20.03 -0.25 17.46
N LEU A 4 20.81 -1.33 17.37
CA LEU A 4 20.39 -2.69 17.61
C LEU A 4 20.74 -3.13 19.03
N ARG A 5 19.77 -3.71 19.73
CA ARG A 5 19.92 -4.51 20.96
C ARG A 5 18.73 -5.47 21.06
N GLY A 6 18.96 -6.69 21.54
CA GLY A 6 17.89 -7.66 21.79
C GLY A 6 17.24 -7.46 23.17
N SER A 7 18.05 -7.19 24.19
CA SER A 7 17.57 -6.87 25.54
C SER A 7 18.08 -5.51 26.04
N THR A 8 17.45 -4.98 27.08
CA THR A 8 17.88 -3.72 27.72
C THR A 8 19.25 -3.83 28.40
N SER A 9 19.74 -5.05 28.65
CA SER A 9 21.06 -5.31 29.24
C SER A 9 22.17 -5.49 28.20
N ASP A 10 21.84 -5.67 26.93
CA ASP A 10 22.84 -5.89 25.87
C ASP A 10 23.52 -4.58 25.48
N GLU A 11 24.77 -4.69 25.02
CA GLU A 11 25.48 -3.55 24.44
C GLU A 11 24.77 -3.11 23.16
N THR A 12 24.55 -1.80 23.04
CA THR A 12 23.86 -1.25 21.87
C THR A 12 24.83 -1.20 20.69
N GLN A 13 24.48 -1.91 19.62
CA GLN A 13 25.25 -1.92 18.39
C GLN A 13 24.75 -0.86 17.41
N ARG A 14 25.67 -0.13 16.80
CA ARG A 14 25.37 0.91 15.80
C ARG A 14 25.33 0.31 14.40
N LEU A 15 24.20 0.45 13.71
CA LEU A 15 24.01 0.03 12.32
C LEU A 15 23.91 1.28 11.42
N VAL A 16 24.66 1.29 10.32
CA VAL A 16 24.80 2.46 9.46
C VAL A 16 24.38 2.12 8.05
N THR A 17 23.19 2.58 7.65
CA THR A 17 22.88 2.76 6.23
C THR A 17 23.53 4.06 5.77
N ALA A 18 24.31 4.00 4.69
CA ALA A 18 25.02 5.17 4.15
C ALA A 18 24.58 5.47 2.73
N GLN A 19 24.71 6.74 2.34
CA GLN A 19 24.34 7.23 1.02
C GLN A 19 25.42 8.19 0.53
N ALA A 20 25.78 8.11 -0.74
CA ALA A 20 26.61 9.10 -1.41
C ALA A 20 25.74 9.91 -2.39
N TYR A 21 26.11 11.18 -2.54
CA TYR A 21 25.38 12.15 -3.34
C TYR A 21 26.29 12.73 -4.41
N ASP A 22 25.74 13.02 -5.59
CA ASP A 22 26.45 13.82 -6.59
C ASP A 22 26.41 15.33 -6.28
N LEU A 23 27.04 16.14 -7.14
CA LEU A 23 27.08 17.60 -7.00
C LEU A 23 25.70 18.28 -7.04
N LEU A 24 24.67 17.59 -7.53
CA LEU A 24 23.29 18.08 -7.61
C LEU A 24 22.43 17.56 -6.45
N GLY A 25 23.02 16.87 -5.47
CA GLY A 25 22.32 16.36 -4.30
C GLY A 25 21.47 15.11 -4.57
N ARG A 26 21.72 14.38 -5.66
CA ARG A 26 21.02 13.12 -5.97
C ARG A 26 21.78 11.94 -5.40
N ILE A 27 21.06 10.97 -4.85
CA ILE A 27 21.65 9.76 -4.26
C ILE A 27 22.19 8.86 -5.37
N ILE A 28 23.52 8.72 -5.45
CA ILE A 28 24.20 7.91 -6.47
C ILE A 28 24.63 6.54 -5.97
N ASP A 29 24.94 6.40 -4.68
CA ASP A 29 25.29 5.12 -4.06
C ASP A 29 24.57 4.97 -2.74
N GLN A 30 24.16 3.75 -2.42
CA GLN A 30 23.56 3.39 -1.14
C GLN A 30 24.20 2.11 -0.61
N TRP A 31 24.47 2.07 0.69
CA TRP A 31 24.99 0.91 1.41
C TRP A 31 24.06 0.58 2.57
N ASP A 32 23.64 -0.67 2.65
CA ASP A 32 23.03 -1.20 3.88
C ASP A 32 24.08 -1.38 4.99
N PRO A 33 23.65 -1.61 6.25
CA PRO A 33 24.58 -1.72 7.37
C PRO A 33 25.59 -2.87 7.27
N ARG A 34 25.34 -3.91 6.47
CA ARG A 34 26.28 -5.00 6.25
C ARG A 34 27.40 -4.60 5.29
N PHE A 35 27.09 -3.79 4.28
CA PHE A 35 28.07 -3.36 3.29
C PHE A 35 28.73 -2.01 3.58
N HIS A 36 28.22 -1.24 4.54
CA HIS A 36 28.84 0.01 4.93
C HIS A 36 30.30 -0.16 5.39
N GLY A 37 31.22 0.59 4.76
CA GLY A 37 32.66 0.48 4.97
C GLY A 37 33.36 -0.58 4.09
N THR A 38 32.61 -1.24 3.21
CA THR A 38 33.13 -2.16 2.19
C THR A 38 33.03 -1.54 0.79
N PRO A 39 33.72 -2.10 -0.23
CA PRO A 39 33.56 -1.66 -1.62
C PRO A 39 32.21 -2.00 -2.26
N THR A 40 31.41 -2.90 -1.65
CA THR A 40 30.14 -3.37 -2.20
C THR A 40 29.06 -2.30 -2.02
N VAL A 41 28.54 -1.73 -3.10
CA VAL A 41 27.44 -0.75 -3.07
C VAL A 41 26.12 -1.50 -3.21
N SER A 42 25.19 -1.39 -2.26
CA SER A 42 23.88 -2.06 -2.35
C SER A 42 23.09 -1.63 -3.59
N LEU A 43 23.07 -0.32 -3.85
CA LEU A 43 22.40 0.26 -5.02
C LEU A 43 23.18 1.47 -5.55
N HIS A 44 23.65 1.37 -6.79
CA HIS A 44 24.20 2.48 -7.56
C HIS A 44 23.14 3.03 -8.52
N SER A 45 23.07 4.35 -8.69
CA SER A 45 22.13 5.02 -9.60
C SER A 45 22.81 6.13 -10.38
N LEU A 46 22.58 6.14 -11.69
CA LEU A 46 23.02 7.17 -12.62
C LEU A 46 21.81 7.84 -13.24
N TYR A 47 21.84 9.17 -13.25
CA TYR A 47 20.70 10.02 -13.60
C TYR A 47 20.99 10.86 -14.84
N SER A 48 19.94 11.14 -15.59
CA SER A 48 19.90 12.24 -16.57
C SER A 48 20.08 13.60 -15.88
N LEU A 49 20.37 14.66 -16.61
CA LEU A 49 20.47 16.01 -16.03
C LEU A 49 19.16 16.50 -15.38
N SER A 50 18.01 16.00 -15.82
CA SER A 50 16.70 16.31 -15.23
C SER A 50 16.39 15.52 -13.95
N GLY A 51 17.29 14.62 -13.52
CA GLY A 51 17.10 13.80 -12.32
C GLY A 51 16.34 12.50 -12.53
N THR A 52 15.99 12.13 -13.77
CA THR A 52 15.41 10.83 -14.08
C THR A 52 16.50 9.74 -14.00
N PRO A 53 16.30 8.64 -13.25
CA PRO A 53 17.22 7.50 -13.26
C PRO A 53 17.30 6.90 -14.67
N LEU A 54 18.52 6.76 -15.19
CA LEU A 54 18.80 6.14 -16.50
C LEU A 54 19.35 4.73 -16.34
N ARG A 55 20.11 4.51 -15.27
CA ARG A 55 20.73 3.23 -14.93
C ARG A 55 20.70 3.05 -13.42
N THR A 56 20.28 1.89 -12.98
CA THR A 56 20.36 1.44 -11.59
C THR A 56 21.06 0.10 -11.56
N GLU A 57 22.01 -0.09 -10.65
CA GLU A 57 22.71 -1.35 -10.46
C GLU A 57 22.58 -1.74 -9.00
N ASN A 58 21.78 -2.77 -8.76
CA ASN A 58 21.52 -3.31 -7.43
C ASN A 58 22.25 -4.64 -7.29
N VAL A 59 22.99 -4.85 -6.20
CA VAL A 59 23.70 -6.13 -5.98
C VAL A 59 22.78 -7.33 -5.88
N ASP A 60 21.52 -7.10 -5.47
CA ASP A 60 20.50 -8.12 -5.34
C ASP A 60 19.77 -8.39 -6.65
N ALA A 61 19.32 -7.33 -7.34
CA ALA A 61 18.42 -7.40 -8.49
C ALA A 61 19.12 -7.16 -9.86
N GLY A 62 20.42 -6.88 -9.84
CA GLY A 62 21.22 -6.60 -11.02
C GLY A 62 21.05 -5.20 -11.59
N LEU A 63 21.58 -5.03 -12.81
CA LEU A 63 21.45 -3.84 -13.64
C LEU A 63 20.03 -3.68 -14.21
N ARG A 64 19.55 -2.44 -14.23
CA ARG A 64 18.41 -1.99 -15.03
C ARG A 64 18.75 -0.67 -15.69
N CYS A 65 18.44 -0.55 -16.98
CA CYS A 65 18.58 0.70 -17.73
C CYS A 65 17.24 1.07 -18.35
N GLU A 66 16.96 2.37 -18.42
CA GLU A 66 15.73 2.90 -19.01
C GLU A 66 16.04 4.11 -19.90
N LEU A 67 15.46 4.11 -21.09
CA LEU A 67 15.44 5.23 -22.00
C LEU A 67 14.01 5.77 -22.06
N SER A 68 13.81 6.93 -21.47
CA SER A 68 12.54 7.67 -21.56
C SER A 68 12.54 8.61 -22.77
N GLY A 69 11.35 8.84 -23.32
CA GLY A 69 11.11 9.87 -24.31
C GLY A 69 10.94 11.25 -23.68
N LEU A 70 10.59 12.25 -24.50
CA LEU A 70 10.56 13.65 -24.09
C LEU A 70 9.46 13.96 -23.07
N ALA A 71 8.41 13.16 -23.02
CA ALA A 71 7.32 13.30 -22.05
C ALA A 71 7.45 12.33 -20.86
N GLY A 72 8.58 11.63 -20.75
CA GLY A 72 8.84 10.65 -19.69
C GLY A 72 8.28 9.26 -19.98
N GLU A 73 7.67 9.04 -21.15
CA GLU A 73 7.19 7.74 -21.60
C GLU A 73 8.37 6.76 -21.78
N ARG A 74 8.22 5.51 -21.33
CA ARG A 74 9.26 4.50 -21.47
C ARG A 74 9.37 4.05 -22.92
N LEU A 75 10.49 4.35 -23.59
CA LEU A 75 10.72 3.92 -24.96
C LEU A 75 11.43 2.56 -25.02
N HIS A 76 12.48 2.40 -24.21
CA HIS A 76 13.27 1.17 -24.15
C HIS A 76 13.74 0.89 -22.73
N SER A 77 13.77 -0.38 -22.33
CA SER A 77 14.43 -0.81 -21.10
C SER A 77 15.28 -2.06 -21.28
N TRP A 78 16.32 -2.19 -20.47
CA TRP A 78 17.24 -3.34 -20.44
C TRP A 78 17.41 -3.84 -19.00
N ASP A 79 17.60 -5.13 -18.82
CA ASP A 79 17.93 -5.74 -17.53
C ASP A 79 19.28 -6.50 -17.54
N ALA A 80 19.71 -6.93 -16.36
CA ALA A 80 20.96 -7.66 -16.15
C ALA A 80 21.02 -9.03 -16.85
N ARG A 81 19.87 -9.61 -17.18
CA ARG A 81 19.75 -10.89 -17.88
C ARG A 81 19.79 -10.70 -19.41
N GLY A 82 19.97 -9.46 -19.87
CA GLY A 82 19.95 -9.10 -21.28
C GLY A 82 18.55 -9.10 -21.89
N SER A 83 17.49 -9.08 -21.05
CA SER A 83 16.14 -8.85 -21.51
C SER A 83 15.97 -7.41 -21.95
N GLU A 84 15.26 -7.20 -23.04
CA GLU A 84 14.96 -5.88 -23.57
C GLU A 84 13.46 -5.73 -23.79
N GLN A 85 12.94 -4.53 -23.56
CA GLN A 85 11.56 -4.16 -23.85
C GLN A 85 11.53 -2.84 -24.61
N GLN A 86 10.66 -2.75 -25.62
CA GLN A 86 10.37 -1.54 -26.38
C GLN A 86 8.86 -1.27 -26.37
N THR A 87 8.48 0.01 -26.25
CA THR A 87 7.08 0.42 -26.35
C THR A 87 6.93 1.48 -27.43
N GLU A 88 5.97 1.27 -28.33
CA GLU A 88 5.56 2.24 -29.33
C GLU A 88 4.29 2.96 -28.89
N TYR A 89 4.17 4.24 -29.23
CA TYR A 89 3.08 5.09 -28.79
C TYR A 89 2.40 5.76 -29.98
N ASP A 90 1.11 6.08 -29.83
CA ASP A 90 0.42 6.94 -30.79
C ASP A 90 0.77 8.43 -30.58
N SER A 91 0.19 9.30 -31.40
CA SER A 91 0.42 10.76 -31.32
C SER A 91 -0.12 11.42 -30.03
N GLN A 92 -0.84 10.68 -29.19
CA GLN A 92 -1.32 11.11 -27.87
C GLN A 92 -0.50 10.48 -26.74
N LEU A 93 0.63 9.83 -27.05
CA LEU A 93 1.51 9.15 -26.09
C LEU A 93 0.81 7.99 -25.35
N ARG A 94 -0.11 7.31 -26.03
CA ARG A 94 -0.74 6.08 -25.51
C ARG A 94 -0.03 4.86 -26.10
N PRO A 95 0.36 3.86 -25.29
CA PRO A 95 1.03 2.65 -25.78
C PRO A 95 0.17 1.93 -26.82
N THR A 96 0.77 1.53 -27.94
CA THR A 96 0.08 0.78 -29.02
C THR A 96 0.70 -0.59 -29.28
N LEU A 97 2.01 -0.70 -29.07
CA LEU A 97 2.78 -1.92 -29.28
C LEU A 97 3.79 -2.09 -28.15
N ILE A 98 3.93 -3.31 -27.63
CA ILE A 98 4.99 -3.68 -26.68
C ILE A 98 5.73 -4.87 -27.27
N ARG A 99 7.06 -4.73 -27.37
CA ARG A 99 7.96 -5.77 -27.87
C ARG A 99 8.97 -6.14 -26.81
N GLU A 100 9.33 -7.41 -26.75
CA GLU A 100 10.35 -7.93 -25.83
C GLU A 100 11.28 -8.93 -26.52
N ARG A 101 12.49 -9.07 -26.00
CA ARG A 101 13.41 -10.17 -26.36
C ARG A 101 14.29 -10.54 -25.18
N GLY A 102 14.69 -11.80 -25.11
CA GLY A 102 15.82 -12.23 -24.29
C GLY A 102 17.18 -11.98 -24.97
N GLN A 103 18.26 -12.21 -24.22
CA GLN A 103 19.62 -12.06 -24.74
C GLN A 103 19.86 -12.95 -25.97
N GLY A 104 20.22 -12.33 -27.10
CA GLY A 104 20.50 -13.04 -28.34
C GLY A 104 19.28 -13.65 -29.03
N GLN A 105 18.06 -13.35 -28.56
CA GLN A 105 16.81 -13.84 -29.14
C GLN A 105 16.18 -12.79 -30.07
N ALA A 106 15.25 -13.25 -30.92
CA ALA A 106 14.47 -12.38 -31.79
C ALA A 106 13.46 -11.56 -30.97
N TRP A 107 13.07 -10.39 -31.49
CA TRP A 107 11.98 -9.60 -30.93
C TRP A 107 10.65 -10.33 -31.10
N ALA A 108 9.88 -10.40 -30.02
CA ALA A 108 8.49 -10.85 -29.99
C ALA A 108 7.58 -9.67 -29.63
N THR A 109 6.45 -9.56 -30.32
CA THR A 109 5.39 -8.60 -29.99
C THR A 109 4.51 -9.19 -28.89
N VAL A 110 4.72 -8.75 -27.65
CA VAL A 110 4.02 -9.30 -26.48
C VAL A 110 2.78 -8.50 -26.08
N GLY A 111 2.60 -7.31 -26.66
CA GLY A 111 1.44 -6.47 -26.39
C GLY A 111 0.97 -5.66 -27.60
N ARG A 112 -0.34 -5.58 -27.81
CA ARG A 112 -1.00 -4.67 -28.77
C ARG A 112 -2.24 -4.04 -28.13
N LEU A 113 -2.33 -2.72 -28.19
CA LEU A 113 -3.44 -1.96 -27.60
C LEU A 113 -4.21 -1.21 -28.69
N ARG A 114 -5.55 -1.28 -28.62
CA ARG A 114 -6.46 -0.48 -29.45
C ARG A 114 -7.29 0.43 -28.56
N TYR A 115 -7.49 1.66 -29.00
CA TYR A 115 -8.30 2.65 -28.31
C TYR A 115 -9.56 2.99 -29.09
N GLY A 116 -10.65 3.28 -28.36
CA GLY A 116 -11.89 3.75 -28.92
C GLY A 116 -11.70 5.11 -29.60
N SER A 117 -12.32 5.23 -30.77
CA SER A 117 -12.29 6.42 -31.63
C SER A 117 -13.37 7.43 -31.18
N PRO A 118 -13.40 8.66 -31.72
CA PRO A 118 -14.52 9.57 -31.52
C PRO A 118 -15.75 9.22 -32.39
N SER A 119 -15.90 7.96 -32.81
CA SER A 119 -17.04 7.52 -33.62
C SER A 119 -18.35 7.55 -32.80
N PRO A 120 -19.52 7.70 -33.46
CA PRO A 120 -20.81 7.60 -32.78
C PRO A 120 -21.02 6.28 -32.04
N GLU A 121 -20.44 5.19 -32.55
CA GLU A 121 -20.50 3.86 -31.92
C GLU A 121 -19.72 3.86 -30.60
N ASP A 122 -18.44 4.26 -30.62
CA ASP A 122 -17.62 4.32 -29.40
C ASP A 122 -18.17 5.32 -28.38
N ALA A 123 -18.78 6.42 -28.83
CA ALA A 123 -19.42 7.38 -27.96
C ALA A 123 -20.64 6.81 -27.24
N LEU A 124 -21.41 5.93 -27.90
CA LEU A 124 -22.59 5.28 -27.31
C LEU A 124 -22.21 4.35 -26.14
N HIS A 125 -21.03 3.74 -26.23
CA HIS A 125 -20.49 2.78 -25.26
C HIS A 125 -19.46 3.40 -24.29
N ASN A 126 -19.32 4.73 -24.27
CA ASN A 126 -18.33 5.49 -23.48
C ASN A 126 -16.86 5.08 -23.73
N ARG A 127 -16.54 4.56 -24.93
CA ARG A 127 -15.20 4.05 -25.30
C ARG A 127 -14.26 5.11 -25.86
N CYS A 128 -14.73 6.31 -26.20
CA CYS A 128 -13.87 7.35 -26.80
C CYS A 128 -12.63 7.63 -25.94
N GLY A 129 -11.44 7.35 -26.50
CA GLY A 129 -10.16 7.56 -25.83
C GLY A 129 -9.76 6.46 -24.84
N GLN A 130 -10.68 5.57 -24.46
CA GLN A 130 -10.41 4.40 -23.62
C GLN A 130 -9.74 3.30 -24.44
N TRP A 131 -8.96 2.43 -23.80
CA TRP A 131 -8.53 1.20 -24.47
C TRP A 131 -9.73 0.26 -24.56
N VAL A 132 -9.83 -0.51 -25.63
CA VAL A 132 -11.00 -1.37 -25.92
C VAL A 132 -10.56 -2.80 -26.24
N GLU A 133 -9.32 -2.97 -26.70
CA GLU A 133 -8.65 -4.25 -26.84
C GLU A 133 -7.23 -4.12 -26.30
N HIS A 134 -6.79 -5.14 -25.57
CA HIS A 134 -5.42 -5.32 -25.13
C HIS A 134 -5.04 -6.77 -25.32
N TYR A 135 -4.28 -7.04 -26.38
CA TYR A 135 -3.54 -8.28 -26.50
C TYR A 135 -2.33 -8.17 -25.59
N ASP A 136 -2.18 -9.09 -24.66
CA ASP A 136 -1.12 -9.11 -23.66
C ASP A 136 -0.47 -10.50 -23.55
N THR A 137 0.33 -10.73 -22.52
CA THR A 137 1.04 -12.00 -22.31
C THR A 137 0.14 -13.15 -21.83
N ALA A 138 -1.13 -12.90 -21.50
CA ALA A 138 -2.10 -13.91 -21.10
C ALA A 138 -3.16 -14.20 -22.19
N GLY A 139 -3.38 -13.26 -23.12
CA GLY A 139 -4.30 -13.42 -24.24
C GLY A 139 -4.86 -12.09 -24.71
N LEU A 140 -6.18 -12.02 -24.87
CA LEU A 140 -6.90 -10.82 -25.29
C LEU A 140 -7.88 -10.40 -24.20
N VAL A 141 -7.78 -9.13 -23.81
CA VAL A 141 -8.76 -8.44 -23.00
C VAL A 141 -9.54 -7.46 -23.86
N THR A 142 -10.86 -7.43 -23.69
CA THR A 142 -11.79 -6.51 -24.36
C THR A 142 -12.64 -5.77 -23.32
N VAL A 143 -12.93 -4.50 -23.57
CA VAL A 143 -13.93 -3.74 -22.81
C VAL A 143 -14.97 -3.19 -23.78
N ASP A 144 -16.16 -3.79 -23.74
CA ASP A 144 -17.22 -3.50 -24.70
C ASP A 144 -17.98 -2.22 -24.32
N ASP A 145 -18.09 -1.95 -23.02
CA ASP A 145 -18.85 -0.84 -22.44
C ASP A 145 -18.16 -0.24 -21.22
N TYR A 146 -18.22 1.08 -21.11
CA TYR A 146 -17.80 1.82 -19.92
C TYR A 146 -18.98 2.53 -19.25
N SER A 147 -18.94 2.64 -17.93
CA SER A 147 -19.87 3.44 -17.15
C SER A 147 -19.64 4.94 -17.38
N MET A 148 -20.56 5.77 -16.89
CA MET A 148 -20.41 7.24 -16.93
C MET A 148 -19.19 7.73 -16.14
N ALA A 149 -18.77 6.98 -15.11
CA ALA A 149 -17.54 7.23 -14.35
C ALA A 149 -16.28 6.78 -15.12
N GLY A 150 -16.41 6.04 -16.22
CA GLY A 150 -15.28 5.49 -16.97
C GLY A 150 -14.75 4.17 -16.42
N LEU A 151 -15.55 3.46 -15.62
CA LEU A 151 -15.24 2.11 -15.13
C LEU A 151 -15.80 1.03 -16.08
N PRO A 152 -15.13 -0.11 -16.29
CA PRO A 152 -15.58 -1.18 -17.19
C PRO A 152 -16.94 -1.77 -16.78
N LEU A 153 -17.90 -1.83 -17.69
CA LEU A 153 -19.21 -2.48 -17.46
C LEU A 153 -19.26 -3.91 -17.97
N ASP A 154 -18.66 -4.18 -19.13
CA ASP A 154 -18.59 -5.50 -19.77
C ASP A 154 -17.15 -5.74 -20.23
N HIS A 155 -16.55 -6.80 -19.69
CA HIS A 155 -15.15 -7.18 -19.89
C HIS A 155 -15.06 -8.61 -20.38
N GLY A 156 -14.51 -8.79 -21.57
CA GLY A 156 -14.26 -10.11 -22.13
C GLY A 156 -12.79 -10.49 -22.03
N GLN A 157 -12.50 -11.66 -21.45
CA GLN A 157 -11.18 -12.29 -21.47
C GLN A 157 -11.18 -13.48 -22.44
N ARG A 158 -10.15 -13.57 -23.28
CA ARG A 158 -9.78 -14.79 -24.00
C ARG A 158 -8.34 -15.13 -23.66
N PHE A 159 -8.05 -16.38 -23.37
CA PHE A 159 -6.70 -16.83 -23.02
C PHE A 159 -5.92 -17.24 -24.26
N LEU A 160 -4.59 -17.21 -24.18
CA LEU A 160 -3.74 -17.94 -25.13
C LEU A 160 -4.03 -19.44 -25.08
N ASP A 161 -3.93 -20.09 -26.24
CA ASP A 161 -4.02 -21.54 -26.39
C ASP A 161 -2.81 -22.27 -25.75
N THR A 162 -1.65 -21.60 -25.70
CA THR A 162 -0.43 -22.06 -25.00
C THR A 162 -0.16 -21.27 -23.72
N LEU A 163 0.87 -21.68 -22.97
CA LEU A 163 1.42 -20.91 -21.84
C LEU A 163 2.69 -20.14 -22.20
N GLU A 164 3.18 -20.31 -23.42
CA GLU A 164 4.37 -19.62 -23.92
C GLU A 164 4.04 -18.16 -24.17
N MET A 165 5.08 -17.33 -24.10
CA MET A 165 4.91 -15.90 -24.34
C MET A 165 4.57 -15.64 -25.82
N PRO A 166 3.57 -14.79 -26.13
CA PRO A 166 3.11 -14.62 -27.50
C PRO A 166 4.05 -13.73 -28.33
N ASP A 167 4.04 -13.97 -29.64
CA ASP A 167 4.50 -13.01 -30.65
C ASP A 167 3.30 -12.65 -31.53
N TRP A 168 2.56 -11.61 -31.13
CA TRP A 168 1.31 -11.21 -31.75
C TRP A 168 1.53 -10.71 -33.19
N PRO A 169 1.04 -11.43 -34.22
CA PRO A 169 1.19 -11.03 -35.61
C PRO A 169 0.41 -9.74 -35.92
N ASP A 170 0.78 -9.06 -37.00
CA ASP A 170 0.06 -7.87 -37.46
C ASP A 170 -1.34 -8.23 -38.00
N ASP A 171 -1.47 -9.39 -38.67
CA ASP A 171 -2.73 -9.87 -39.21
C ASP A 171 -3.69 -10.33 -38.08
N GLU A 172 -4.92 -9.83 -38.12
CA GLU A 172 -5.93 -10.13 -37.10
C GLU A 172 -6.40 -11.59 -37.14
N ALA A 173 -6.53 -12.17 -38.33
CA ALA A 173 -6.94 -13.58 -38.47
C ALA A 173 -5.83 -14.54 -38.01
N GLU A 174 -4.57 -14.12 -38.05
CA GLU A 174 -3.45 -14.82 -37.42
C GLU A 174 -3.46 -14.70 -35.90
N ARG A 175 -3.73 -13.51 -35.34
CA ARG A 175 -3.87 -13.32 -33.88
C ARG A 175 -4.97 -14.20 -33.30
N GLU A 176 -6.10 -14.29 -34.01
CA GLU A 176 -7.24 -15.10 -33.63
C GLU A 176 -6.89 -16.60 -33.47
N ARG A 177 -5.91 -17.10 -34.24
CA ARG A 177 -5.46 -18.50 -34.15
C ARG A 177 -4.66 -18.83 -32.90
N LEU A 178 -4.14 -17.82 -32.19
CA LEU A 178 -3.38 -17.99 -30.95
C LEU A 178 -4.28 -17.95 -29.68
N LEU A 179 -5.56 -17.61 -29.85
CA LEU A 179 -6.49 -17.48 -28.73
C LEU A 179 -7.34 -18.75 -28.58
N GLU A 180 -7.64 -19.10 -27.34
CA GLU A 180 -8.69 -20.06 -27.04
C GLU A 180 -10.04 -19.57 -27.65
N PRO A 181 -10.88 -20.49 -28.14
CA PRO A 181 -12.17 -20.11 -28.73
C PRO A 181 -13.17 -19.58 -27.69
N ALA A 182 -12.96 -19.90 -26.41
CA ALA A 182 -13.82 -19.45 -25.32
C ALA A 182 -13.53 -17.99 -24.94
N ARG A 183 -14.59 -17.18 -24.88
CA ARG A 183 -14.61 -15.85 -24.26
C ARG A 183 -15.26 -15.95 -22.88
N TYR A 184 -14.67 -15.27 -21.91
CA TYR A 184 -15.08 -15.22 -20.52
C TYR A 184 -15.54 -13.79 -20.19
N ASP A 185 -16.85 -13.57 -20.12
CA ASP A 185 -17.45 -12.23 -19.98
C ASP A 185 -17.82 -11.91 -18.53
N THR A 186 -17.19 -10.90 -17.93
CA THR A 186 -17.55 -10.38 -16.61
C THR A 186 -18.28 -9.05 -16.76
N ARG A 187 -19.35 -8.86 -15.98
CA ARG A 187 -20.10 -7.60 -15.94
C ARG A 187 -20.13 -6.97 -14.55
N TRP A 188 -19.99 -5.65 -14.48
CA TRP A 188 -20.08 -4.90 -13.22
C TRP A 188 -21.30 -3.99 -13.19
N HIS A 189 -21.78 -3.78 -11.98
CA HIS A 189 -22.83 -2.83 -11.67
C HIS A 189 -22.27 -1.87 -10.63
N TYR A 190 -22.22 -0.59 -10.99
CA TYR A 190 -21.74 0.47 -10.11
C TYR A 190 -22.88 1.39 -9.69
N ASP A 191 -22.69 2.09 -8.58
CA ASP A 191 -23.50 3.23 -8.24
C ASP A 191 -23.05 4.49 -9.02
N ALA A 192 -23.62 5.65 -8.68
CA ALA A 192 -23.30 6.92 -9.35
C ALA A 192 -21.90 7.46 -9.00
N LEU A 193 -21.31 7.03 -7.88
CA LEU A 193 -19.98 7.43 -7.43
C LEU A 193 -18.88 6.49 -7.94
N GLY A 194 -19.27 5.36 -8.54
CA GLY A 194 -18.36 4.34 -9.05
C GLY A 194 -18.10 3.20 -8.07
N ASP A 195 -18.80 3.17 -6.93
CA ASP A 195 -18.68 2.06 -5.98
C ASP A 195 -19.39 0.81 -6.54
N THR A 196 -18.78 -0.36 -6.36
CA THR A 196 -19.32 -1.62 -6.92
C THR A 196 -20.55 -2.07 -6.12
N LEU A 197 -21.71 -2.13 -6.79
CA LEU A 197 -22.96 -2.69 -6.25
C LEU A 197 -23.13 -4.16 -6.58
N GLY A 198 -22.45 -4.66 -7.61
CA GLY A 198 -22.52 -6.06 -7.97
C GLY A 198 -21.64 -6.43 -9.15
N GLN A 199 -21.47 -7.73 -9.34
CA GLN A 199 -20.68 -8.30 -10.42
C GLN A 199 -21.34 -9.60 -10.88
N THR A 200 -21.41 -9.84 -12.18
CA THR A 200 -21.73 -11.15 -12.75
C THR A 200 -20.46 -11.70 -13.37
N ASP A 201 -20.00 -12.86 -12.92
CA ASP A 201 -18.78 -13.48 -13.40
C ASP A 201 -18.95 -14.17 -14.76
N ALA A 202 -17.83 -14.65 -15.31
CA ALA A 202 -17.77 -15.32 -16.62
C ALA A 202 -18.55 -16.62 -16.74
N ARG A 203 -19.11 -17.13 -15.63
CA ARG A 203 -19.97 -18.32 -15.60
C ARG A 203 -21.40 -17.98 -15.19
N GLY A 204 -21.72 -16.70 -15.06
CA GLY A 204 -23.06 -16.19 -14.79
C GLY A 204 -23.46 -16.20 -13.33
N HIS A 205 -22.54 -16.47 -12.40
CA HIS A 205 -22.82 -16.29 -10.97
C HIS A 205 -22.77 -14.80 -10.66
N SER A 206 -23.72 -14.31 -9.86
CA SER A 206 -23.82 -12.88 -9.56
C SER A 206 -23.66 -12.58 -8.08
N ARG A 207 -22.85 -11.59 -7.76
CA ARG A 207 -22.73 -10.98 -6.44
C ARG A 207 -23.53 -9.67 -6.43
N ARG A 208 -24.29 -9.43 -5.36
CA ARG A 208 -24.93 -8.14 -5.09
C ARG A 208 -24.59 -7.63 -3.71
N ILE A 209 -24.35 -6.34 -3.61
CA ILE A 209 -24.09 -5.62 -2.36
C ILE A 209 -25.20 -4.57 -2.18
N GLU A 210 -25.87 -4.63 -1.05
CA GLU A 210 -26.77 -3.57 -0.59
C GLU A 210 -25.97 -2.66 0.34
N LEU A 211 -26.02 -1.35 0.10
CA LEU A 211 -25.35 -0.34 0.92
C LEU A 211 -26.33 0.33 1.89
N ASP A 212 -25.82 0.88 2.98
CA ASP A 212 -26.55 1.78 3.86
C ASP A 212 -26.50 3.25 3.36
N VAL A 213 -27.02 4.17 4.16
CA VAL A 213 -27.06 5.60 3.80
C VAL A 213 -25.67 6.27 3.77
N ALA A 214 -24.67 5.67 4.41
CA ALA A 214 -23.29 6.14 4.39
C ALA A 214 -22.46 5.51 3.25
N GLY A 215 -23.08 4.64 2.44
CA GLY A 215 -22.38 3.91 1.37
C GLY A 215 -21.58 2.71 1.89
N GLN A 216 -21.83 2.25 3.12
CA GLN A 216 -21.17 1.09 3.71
C GLN A 216 -21.96 -0.20 3.42
N PRO A 217 -21.31 -1.37 3.28
CA PRO A 217 -22.01 -2.64 3.10
C PRO A 217 -23.03 -2.93 4.21
N LYS A 218 -24.25 -3.29 3.80
CA LYS A 218 -25.36 -3.66 4.67
C LYS A 218 -25.77 -5.11 4.50
N ARG A 219 -25.80 -5.60 3.26
CA ARG A 219 -26.03 -7.02 2.92
C ARG A 219 -25.23 -7.41 1.70
N VAL A 220 -24.78 -8.65 1.67
CA VAL A 220 -24.05 -9.24 0.55
C VAL A 220 -24.73 -10.53 0.16
N HIS A 221 -24.93 -10.73 -1.14
CA HIS A 221 -25.64 -11.86 -1.71
C HIS A 221 -24.82 -12.51 -2.82
N LEU A 222 -24.98 -13.82 -2.98
CA LEU A 222 -24.52 -14.61 -4.13
C LEU A 222 -25.71 -15.29 -4.78
N GLN A 223 -25.83 -15.18 -6.09
CA GLN A 223 -26.80 -15.93 -6.87
C GLN A 223 -26.04 -16.87 -7.81
N TRP A 224 -26.27 -18.17 -7.67
CA TRP A 224 -25.73 -19.16 -8.60
C TRP A 224 -26.36 -18.98 -9.99
N ALA A 225 -25.60 -19.23 -11.05
CA ALA A 225 -26.07 -19.13 -12.42
C ALA A 225 -27.31 -20.01 -12.63
N GLY A 226 -28.39 -19.42 -13.16
CA GLY A 226 -29.67 -20.09 -13.39
C GLY A 226 -30.52 -20.33 -12.13
N SER A 227 -30.04 -19.98 -10.94
CA SER A 227 -30.84 -20.04 -9.70
C SER A 227 -31.85 -18.88 -9.66
N PRO A 228 -33.11 -19.11 -9.24
CA PRO A 228 -34.07 -18.03 -9.02
C PRO A 228 -33.92 -17.36 -7.64
N THR A 229 -33.06 -17.89 -6.77
CA THR A 229 -32.86 -17.43 -5.39
C THR A 229 -31.42 -17.03 -5.12
N ASP A 230 -31.27 -16.01 -4.28
CA ASP A 230 -29.99 -15.51 -3.80
C ASP A 230 -29.64 -16.15 -2.45
N GLU A 231 -28.39 -16.56 -2.27
CA GLU A 231 -27.79 -16.94 -1.00
C GLU A 231 -27.35 -15.69 -0.24
N LEU A 232 -27.69 -15.59 1.05
CA LEU A 232 -27.19 -14.52 1.91
C LEU A 232 -25.76 -14.84 2.34
N ILE A 233 -24.83 -13.93 2.12
CA ILE A 233 -23.40 -14.11 2.41
C ILE A 233 -23.01 -13.41 3.71
N ALA A 234 -23.44 -12.17 3.89
CA ALA A 234 -23.21 -11.41 5.12
C ALA A 234 -24.27 -10.32 5.28
N HIS A 235 -24.59 -9.96 6.52
CA HIS A 235 -25.54 -8.92 6.88
C HIS A 235 -25.27 -8.36 8.29
N GLU A 236 -26.12 -7.43 8.74
CA GLU A 236 -26.06 -6.87 10.11
C GLU A 236 -24.68 -6.27 10.44
N PHE A 237 -24.08 -5.55 9.49
CA PHE A 237 -22.86 -4.78 9.72
C PHE A 237 -23.12 -3.63 10.69
N GLN A 238 -22.17 -3.40 11.59
CA GLN A 238 -22.16 -2.28 12.54
C GLN A 238 -20.81 -1.60 12.49
N TYR A 239 -20.81 -0.27 12.40
CA TYR A 239 -19.61 0.54 12.26
C TYR A 239 -19.52 1.58 13.38
N SER A 240 -18.29 1.97 13.76
CA SER A 240 -18.03 3.10 14.64
C SER A 240 -18.28 4.43 13.92
N ALA A 241 -18.23 5.54 14.66
CA ALA A 241 -18.34 6.89 14.08
C ALA A 241 -17.20 7.22 13.10
N GLU A 242 -16.04 6.58 13.28
CA GLU A 242 -14.85 6.66 12.46
C GLU A 242 -14.88 5.67 11.27
N GLY A 243 -15.97 4.91 11.11
CA GLY A 243 -16.14 3.93 10.03
C GLY A 243 -15.49 2.57 10.26
N GLN A 244 -14.95 2.29 11.45
CA GLN A 244 -14.37 0.98 11.77
C GLN A 244 -15.46 -0.07 11.97
N LEU A 245 -15.31 -1.26 11.38
CA LEU A 245 -16.27 -2.35 11.56
C LEU A 245 -16.23 -2.91 12.99
N GLN A 246 -17.34 -2.85 13.71
CA GLN A 246 -17.46 -3.36 15.07
C GLN A 246 -18.15 -4.73 15.14
N ALA A 247 -19.06 -5.03 14.20
CA ALA A 247 -19.71 -6.33 14.14
C ALA A 247 -20.26 -6.66 12.74
N SER A 248 -20.38 -7.95 12.43
CA SER A 248 -21.07 -8.47 11.25
C SER A 248 -21.69 -9.85 11.56
N THR A 249 -22.67 -10.27 10.76
CA THR A 249 -23.22 -11.63 10.79
C THR A 249 -23.05 -12.28 9.42
N ALA A 250 -22.36 -13.42 9.37
CA ALA A 250 -22.24 -14.23 8.17
C ALA A 250 -23.57 -14.93 7.84
N GLY A 251 -23.76 -15.30 6.58
CA GLY A 251 -24.97 -15.96 6.09
C GLY A 251 -25.32 -17.28 6.79
N ASN A 252 -24.31 -17.99 7.29
CA ASN A 252 -24.47 -19.19 8.11
C ASN A 252 -24.77 -18.90 9.60
N GLY A 253 -25.00 -17.63 9.96
CA GLY A 253 -25.40 -17.21 11.31
C GLY A 253 -24.25 -16.88 12.27
N ILE A 254 -22.99 -17.07 11.86
CA ILE A 254 -21.83 -16.74 12.70
C ILE A 254 -21.71 -15.23 12.88
N LYS A 255 -21.61 -14.78 14.13
CA LYS A 255 -21.50 -13.36 14.49
C LYS A 255 -20.06 -13.02 14.85
N THR A 256 -19.46 -12.12 14.09
CA THR A 256 -18.12 -11.60 14.35
C THR A 256 -18.23 -10.25 15.04
N ARG A 257 -17.41 -10.01 16.08
CA ARG A 257 -17.26 -8.75 16.79
C ARG A 257 -15.80 -8.36 16.89
N LEU A 258 -15.52 -7.07 16.70
CA LEU A 258 -14.21 -6.45 16.79
C LEU A 258 -14.28 -5.32 17.81
N ALA A 259 -13.37 -5.35 18.80
CA ALA A 259 -13.23 -4.28 19.77
C ALA A 259 -11.90 -3.56 19.56
N TYR A 260 -11.92 -2.23 19.66
CA TYR A 260 -10.76 -1.38 19.44
C TYR A 260 -10.43 -0.56 20.69
N ASP A 261 -9.16 -0.27 20.91
CA ASP A 261 -8.72 0.69 21.92
C ASP A 261 -9.12 2.11 21.48
N PRO A 262 -9.94 2.84 22.28
CA PRO A 262 -10.44 4.15 21.89
C PRO A 262 -9.36 5.23 21.80
N ALA A 263 -8.18 5.04 22.41
CA ALA A 263 -7.10 6.02 22.40
C ALA A 263 -6.23 5.94 21.13
N ASN A 264 -6.15 4.78 20.49
CA ASN A 264 -5.22 4.55 19.37
C ASN A 264 -5.81 3.74 18.20
N GLY A 265 -7.04 3.24 18.31
CA GLY A 265 -7.76 2.51 17.26
C GLY A 265 -7.28 1.08 16.99
N ARG A 266 -6.38 0.51 17.81
CA ARG A 266 -5.87 -0.87 17.65
C ARG A 266 -6.93 -1.90 18.08
N LEU A 267 -7.06 -3.00 17.34
CA LEU A 267 -7.93 -4.14 17.69
C LEU A 267 -7.41 -4.79 18.96
N THR A 268 -8.24 -4.86 19.98
CA THR A 268 -7.93 -5.49 21.27
C THR A 268 -8.60 -6.85 21.41
N GLU A 269 -9.70 -7.08 20.69
CA GLU A 269 -10.44 -8.33 20.71
C GLU A 269 -11.09 -8.63 19.34
N LEU A 270 -10.96 -9.87 18.87
CA LEU A 270 -11.68 -10.43 17.73
C LEU A 270 -12.43 -11.68 18.19
N LYS A 271 -13.75 -11.72 18.00
CA LYS A 271 -14.61 -12.79 18.50
C LYS A 271 -15.63 -13.24 17.48
N ALA A 272 -15.67 -14.54 17.18
CA ALA A 272 -16.67 -15.17 16.32
C ALA A 272 -17.52 -16.17 17.13
N MET A 273 -18.85 -16.00 17.06
CA MET A 273 -19.82 -16.73 17.88
C MET A 273 -20.84 -17.49 17.03
N ASN A 274 -21.12 -18.73 17.41
CA ASN A 274 -22.30 -19.48 16.98
C ASN A 274 -23.30 -19.58 18.15
N GLY A 275 -24.31 -18.70 18.17
CA GLY A 275 -25.18 -18.56 19.34
C GLY A 275 -24.39 -18.16 20.59
N SER A 276 -24.32 -19.06 21.58
CA SER A 276 -23.51 -18.88 22.80
C SER A 276 -22.09 -19.43 22.70
N ASP A 277 -21.79 -20.21 21.68
CA ASP A 277 -20.53 -20.94 21.56
C ASP A 277 -19.49 -20.07 20.83
N ALA A 278 -18.35 -19.84 21.46
CA ALA A 278 -17.24 -19.10 20.83
C ALA A 278 -16.45 -20.06 19.93
N LEU A 279 -16.44 -19.78 18.62
CA LEU A 279 -15.64 -20.52 17.65
C LEU A 279 -14.24 -19.91 17.49
N GLN A 280 -14.11 -18.61 17.74
CA GLN A 280 -12.84 -17.90 17.79
C GLN A 280 -12.95 -16.77 18.82
N HIS A 281 -11.93 -16.59 19.65
CA HIS A 281 -11.88 -15.48 20.61
C HIS A 281 -10.43 -15.08 20.87
N LEU A 282 -9.91 -14.17 20.04
CA LEU A 282 -8.56 -13.66 20.12
C LEU A 282 -8.52 -12.34 20.89
N THR A 283 -7.60 -12.22 21.84
CA THR A 283 -7.28 -10.93 22.49
C THR A 283 -5.82 -10.57 22.27
N TYR A 284 -5.57 -9.28 22.05
CA TYR A 284 -4.27 -8.76 21.64
C TYR A 284 -3.65 -7.87 22.70
N LEU A 285 -2.36 -8.07 22.96
CA LEU A 285 -1.54 -7.15 23.74
C LEU A 285 -0.49 -6.52 22.84
N TYR A 286 -0.21 -5.24 23.10
CA TYR A 286 0.71 -4.43 22.33
C TYR A 286 1.82 -3.87 23.21
N ASP A 287 3.01 -3.67 22.64
CA ASP A 287 3.97 -2.74 23.19
C ASP A 287 3.51 -1.27 22.98
N PRO A 288 4.17 -0.27 23.60
CA PRO A 288 3.80 1.13 23.42
C PRO A 288 3.85 1.62 21.95
N VAL A 289 4.70 1.03 21.11
CA VAL A 289 4.88 1.41 19.71
C VAL A 289 3.81 0.81 18.80
N GLY A 290 3.23 -0.32 19.22
CA GLY A 290 2.12 -1.01 18.56
C GLY A 290 2.45 -2.37 17.98
N HIS A 291 3.56 -2.99 18.35
CA HIS A 291 3.82 -4.38 17.98
C HIS A 291 3.02 -5.31 18.89
N VAL A 292 2.41 -6.33 18.29
CA VAL A 292 1.68 -7.36 19.03
C VAL A 292 2.68 -8.18 19.84
N THR A 293 2.59 -8.13 21.17
CA THR A 293 3.46 -8.89 22.07
C THR A 293 2.80 -10.17 22.55
N SER A 294 1.47 -10.26 22.49
CA SER A 294 0.75 -11.49 22.79
C SER A 294 -0.59 -11.58 22.05
N ILE A 295 -0.95 -12.81 21.68
CA ILE A 295 -2.28 -13.18 21.21
C ILE A 295 -2.74 -14.37 22.06
N ALA A 296 -3.86 -14.23 22.75
CA ALA A 296 -4.50 -15.32 23.49
C ALA A 296 -5.77 -15.76 22.77
N ASP A 297 -5.93 -17.05 22.50
CA ASP A 297 -7.18 -17.65 22.04
C ASP A 297 -7.93 -18.32 23.21
N HIS A 298 -9.04 -17.70 23.61
CA HIS A 298 -9.86 -18.13 24.75
C HIS A 298 -10.79 -19.32 24.42
N THR A 299 -10.81 -19.79 23.17
CA THR A 299 -11.57 -20.99 22.79
C THR A 299 -10.81 -22.28 23.08
N HIS A 300 -9.50 -22.20 23.30
CA HIS A 300 -8.68 -23.36 23.62
C HIS A 300 -8.80 -23.78 25.08
N VAL A 301 -9.18 -25.03 25.31
CA VAL A 301 -9.19 -25.61 26.66
C VAL A 301 -7.78 -26.05 27.04
N VAL A 302 -7.24 -25.51 28.13
CA VAL A 302 -5.91 -25.89 28.66
C VAL A 302 -5.86 -27.38 28.97
N ARG A 303 -4.86 -28.08 28.43
CA ARG A 303 -4.66 -29.52 28.67
C ARG A 303 -3.23 -29.87 29.04
N TYR A 304 -3.08 -31.00 29.74
CA TYR A 304 -1.80 -31.60 30.09
C TYR A 304 -1.60 -32.87 29.28
N HIS A 305 -0.55 -32.93 28.45
CA HIS A 305 -0.17 -34.11 27.70
C HIS A 305 1.34 -34.32 27.80
N ALA A 306 1.79 -35.56 28.08
CA ALA A 306 3.21 -35.88 28.28
C ALA A 306 3.95 -34.93 29.26
N ASN A 307 3.29 -34.55 30.37
CA ASN A 307 3.76 -33.57 31.36
C ASN A 307 3.97 -32.13 30.83
N GLN A 308 3.38 -31.78 29.68
CA GLN A 308 3.40 -30.43 29.11
C GLN A 308 2.02 -29.78 29.25
N ARG A 309 1.98 -28.52 29.71
CA ARG A 309 0.76 -27.69 29.75
C ARG A 309 0.62 -26.98 28.41
N SER A 310 -0.47 -27.25 27.68
CA SER A 310 -0.82 -26.56 26.43
C SER A 310 -1.85 -25.47 26.72
N GLU A 311 -1.49 -24.23 26.42
CA GLU A 311 -2.34 -23.04 26.49
C GLU A 311 -2.12 -22.27 25.19
N ASP A 312 -3.18 -21.72 24.60
CA ASP A 312 -3.09 -21.03 23.31
C ASP A 312 -2.84 -19.53 23.52
N ILE A 313 -1.74 -19.25 24.24
CA ILE A 313 -1.19 -17.92 24.42
C ILE A 313 0.13 -17.89 23.65
N ARG A 314 0.12 -17.14 22.56
CA ARG A 314 1.30 -16.85 21.75
C ARG A 314 1.95 -15.58 22.28
N THR A 315 3.26 -15.60 22.42
CA THR A 315 4.07 -14.47 22.86
C THR A 315 5.13 -14.15 21.83
N PHE A 316 5.34 -12.86 21.57
CA PHE A 316 6.27 -12.36 20.57
C PHE A 316 7.21 -11.35 21.21
N VAL A 317 8.50 -11.51 20.94
CA VAL A 317 9.56 -10.61 21.40
C VAL A 317 10.25 -10.03 20.18
N TYR A 318 10.56 -8.75 20.22
CA TYR A 318 11.19 -8.02 19.13
C TYR A 318 12.48 -7.35 19.62
N ASP A 319 13.45 -7.24 18.72
CA ASP A 319 14.63 -6.39 18.96
C ASP A 319 14.28 -4.90 18.86
N SER A 320 15.25 -4.03 19.12
CA SER A 320 15.06 -2.57 19.01
C SER A 320 14.81 -2.05 17.59
N LEU A 321 14.98 -2.89 16.56
CA LEU A 321 14.61 -2.60 15.17
C LEU A 321 13.21 -3.15 14.81
N TYR A 322 12.52 -3.71 15.81
CA TYR A 322 11.21 -4.33 15.70
C TYR A 322 11.16 -5.57 14.80
N ARG A 323 12.29 -6.26 14.66
CA ARG A 323 12.36 -7.58 14.02
C ARG A 323 11.98 -8.64 15.04
N LEU A 324 11.20 -9.63 14.64
CA LEU A 324 10.75 -10.71 15.52
C LEU A 324 11.94 -11.57 15.96
N GLU A 325 12.32 -11.53 17.23
CA GLU A 325 13.43 -12.32 17.80
C GLU A 325 12.98 -13.66 18.36
N SER A 326 11.78 -13.73 18.95
CA SER A 326 11.23 -15.01 19.40
C SER A 326 9.71 -15.05 19.34
N ALA A 327 9.19 -16.26 19.14
CA ALA A 327 7.77 -16.54 19.12
C ALA A 327 7.45 -17.89 19.77
N THR A 328 6.34 -17.96 20.49
CA THR A 328 5.77 -19.21 21.02
C THR A 328 4.47 -19.55 20.32
N GLY A 329 4.08 -20.83 20.37
CA GLY A 329 2.79 -21.28 19.85
C GLY A 329 2.59 -22.77 20.03
N LEU A 330 1.60 -23.30 19.33
CA LEU A 330 1.23 -24.72 19.33
C LEU A 330 1.45 -25.32 17.94
N GLU A 331 1.91 -26.57 17.89
CA GLU A 331 2.15 -27.33 16.66
C GLU A 331 1.77 -28.80 16.81
N ILE A 332 1.72 -29.53 15.70
CA ILE A 332 1.59 -31.00 15.72
C ILE A 332 2.92 -31.68 15.40
N PRO A 333 3.11 -32.94 15.81
CA PRO A 333 4.28 -33.71 15.43
C PRO A 333 4.54 -33.77 13.92
N GLY A 334 5.79 -33.52 13.52
CA GLY A 334 6.18 -33.51 12.10
C GLY A 334 5.82 -32.21 11.36
N ALA A 335 5.22 -31.23 12.03
CA ALA A 335 5.25 -29.86 11.57
C ALA A 335 6.71 -29.34 11.60
N GLY A 336 7.08 -28.57 10.59
CA GLY A 336 8.45 -28.06 10.48
C GLY A 336 8.56 -26.99 9.41
N THR A 337 9.77 -26.42 9.29
CA THR A 337 10.11 -25.43 8.25
C THR A 337 10.41 -26.10 6.90
N GLN A 338 9.42 -26.83 6.39
CA GLN A 338 9.49 -27.56 5.12
C GLN A 338 8.54 -26.96 4.07
N PRO A 339 8.80 -27.16 2.77
CA PRO A 339 7.91 -26.73 1.70
C PRO A 339 6.54 -27.43 1.68
N GLY A 340 6.40 -28.60 2.30
CA GLY A 340 5.13 -29.34 2.37
C GLY A 340 4.18 -28.85 3.45
N LEU A 341 2.89 -29.20 3.35
CA LEU A 341 1.96 -29.07 4.48
C LEU A 341 2.24 -30.21 5.48
N PRO A 342 2.03 -29.99 6.79
CA PRO A 342 2.04 -31.10 7.75
C PRO A 342 0.89 -32.06 7.45
N GLY A 343 0.97 -33.28 8.00
CA GLY A 343 -0.08 -34.28 7.87
C GLY A 343 -1.42 -33.77 8.40
N LEU A 344 -2.50 -34.04 7.65
CA LEU A 344 -3.86 -33.70 8.08
C LEU A 344 -4.26 -34.58 9.27
N VAL A 345 -4.68 -33.95 10.37
CA VAL A 345 -5.15 -34.66 11.58
C VAL A 345 -6.65 -34.43 11.81
N PRO A 346 -7.34 -35.34 12.52
CA PRO A 346 -8.71 -35.08 12.96
C PRO A 346 -8.79 -33.86 13.91
N PRO A 347 -9.85 -33.03 13.86
CA PRO A 347 -10.03 -31.92 14.79
C PRO A 347 -10.04 -32.34 16.26
N SER A 348 -10.51 -33.55 16.58
CA SER A 348 -10.43 -34.13 17.93
C SER A 348 -9.01 -34.21 18.48
N ASP A 349 -8.04 -34.38 17.57
CA ASP A 349 -6.64 -34.62 17.89
C ASP A 349 -5.85 -33.32 18.04
N LEU A 350 -6.44 -32.15 17.71
CA LEU A 350 -5.83 -30.85 17.97
C LEU A 350 -5.62 -30.57 19.47
N SER A 351 -6.32 -31.32 20.33
CA SER A 351 -6.06 -31.35 21.77
C SER A 351 -4.68 -31.92 22.14
N LEU A 352 -3.98 -32.56 21.19
CA LEU A 352 -2.65 -33.13 21.33
C LEU A 352 -1.53 -32.20 20.81
N ARG A 353 -1.87 -30.99 20.35
CA ARG A 353 -0.86 -30.01 19.93
C ARG A 353 0.10 -29.72 21.07
N THR A 354 1.37 -29.56 20.72
CA THR A 354 2.45 -29.35 21.67
C THR A 354 3.02 -27.95 21.57
N PRO A 355 3.46 -27.34 22.68
CA PRO A 355 4.13 -26.05 22.64
C PRO A 355 5.43 -26.09 21.84
N TYR A 356 5.70 -25.00 21.11
CA TYR A 356 7.00 -24.73 20.51
C TYR A 356 7.51 -23.35 20.88
N THR A 357 8.81 -23.13 20.67
CA THR A 357 9.43 -21.81 20.70
C THR A 357 10.41 -21.66 19.54
N GLN A 358 10.27 -20.60 18.76
CA GLN A 358 11.19 -20.21 17.69
C GLN A 358 12.02 -19.01 18.12
N HIS A 359 13.33 -19.05 17.86
CA HIS A 359 14.25 -17.92 18.01
C HIS A 359 14.88 -17.61 16.66
N TYR A 360 14.86 -16.34 16.28
CA TYR A 360 15.31 -15.83 14.99
C TYR A 360 16.56 -14.96 15.20
N GLU A 361 17.61 -15.24 14.45
CA GLU A 361 18.85 -14.47 14.44
C GLU A 361 19.02 -13.87 13.04
N TYR A 362 19.25 -12.56 12.98
CA TYR A 362 19.38 -11.81 11.73
C TYR A 362 20.76 -11.16 11.62
N ASP A 363 21.26 -11.03 10.40
CA ASP A 363 22.44 -10.21 10.13
C ASP A 363 22.10 -8.70 10.24
N HIS A 364 23.09 -7.84 9.97
CA HIS A 364 22.90 -6.39 9.98
C HIS A 364 22.15 -5.85 8.75
N GLY A 365 22.05 -6.63 7.67
CA GLY A 365 21.28 -6.31 6.47
C GLY A 365 19.80 -6.74 6.56
N GLY A 366 19.39 -7.35 7.68
CA GLY A 366 18.03 -7.85 7.87
C GLY A 366 17.74 -9.21 7.24
N ASN A 367 18.77 -9.97 6.86
CA ASN A 367 18.61 -11.36 6.42
C ASN A 367 18.50 -12.28 7.64
N LEU A 368 17.57 -13.24 7.61
CA LEU A 368 17.56 -14.33 8.58
C LEU A 368 18.83 -15.18 8.38
N GLU A 369 19.65 -15.33 9.40
CA GLU A 369 20.83 -16.21 9.38
C GLU A 369 20.51 -17.58 9.98
N LYS A 370 19.71 -17.59 11.04
CA LYS A 370 19.44 -18.79 11.82
C LYS A 370 18.07 -18.75 12.49
N LEU A 371 17.39 -19.88 12.44
CA LEU A 371 16.21 -20.17 13.24
C LEU A 371 16.52 -21.35 14.15
N VAL A 372 16.31 -21.19 15.46
CA VAL A 372 16.26 -22.31 16.40
C VAL A 372 14.82 -22.60 16.74
N HIS A 373 14.32 -23.74 16.28
CA HIS A 373 12.99 -24.22 16.58
C HIS A 373 13.08 -25.28 17.68
N ASN A 374 12.54 -24.98 18.85
CA ASN A 374 12.44 -25.89 19.98
C ASN A 374 11.00 -26.42 20.06
N SER A 375 10.85 -27.73 20.02
CA SER A 375 9.58 -28.42 20.16
C SER A 375 9.53 -29.14 21.51
N ALA A 376 8.37 -29.16 22.17
CA ALA A 376 8.22 -29.85 23.45
C ALA A 376 8.43 -31.38 23.37
N PRO A 377 7.97 -32.10 22.31
CA PRO A 377 8.40 -33.45 22.01
C PRO A 377 9.91 -33.57 21.78
N PRO A 378 10.61 -34.46 22.51
CA PRO A 378 12.03 -34.70 22.29
C PRO A 378 12.32 -35.14 20.86
N GLY A 379 13.37 -34.57 20.26
CA GLY A 379 13.84 -34.95 18.92
C GLY A 379 13.14 -34.26 17.75
N GLN A 380 12.14 -33.40 17.98
CA GLN A 380 11.46 -32.64 16.92
C GLN A 380 11.98 -31.20 16.74
N GLY A 381 12.77 -30.71 17.70
CA GLY A 381 13.49 -29.45 17.54
C GLY A 381 14.50 -29.52 16.39
N HIS A 382 14.64 -28.41 15.67
CA HIS A 382 15.57 -28.29 14.55
C HIS A 382 16.20 -26.90 14.47
N THR A 383 17.30 -26.78 13.74
CA THR A 383 17.93 -25.49 13.45
C THR A 383 18.01 -25.29 11.95
N LEU A 384 17.42 -24.19 11.48
CA LEU A 384 17.55 -23.69 10.13
C LEU A 384 18.75 -22.76 10.03
N ARG A 385 19.48 -22.82 8.91
CA ARG A 385 20.50 -21.85 8.56
C ARG A 385 20.29 -21.37 7.14
N LEU A 386 20.68 -20.14 6.86
CA LEU A 386 20.75 -19.61 5.52
C LEU A 386 22.23 -19.28 5.23
N THR A 387 22.73 -19.71 4.08
CA THR A 387 24.03 -19.28 3.56
C THR A 387 23.80 -18.01 2.76
N LEU A 388 24.42 -16.91 3.18
CA LEU A 388 24.32 -15.61 2.53
C LEU A 388 25.47 -15.43 1.54
N ASP A 389 25.17 -14.81 0.42
CA ASP A 389 26.18 -14.30 -0.49
C ASP A 389 26.98 -13.18 0.20
N PRO A 390 28.32 -13.19 0.16
CA PRO A 390 29.14 -12.15 0.80
C PRO A 390 28.98 -10.74 0.21
N SER A 391 28.41 -10.63 -1.00
CA SER A 391 28.31 -9.41 -1.81
C SER A 391 26.88 -8.99 -2.14
N SER A 392 25.87 -9.78 -1.76
CA SER A 392 24.45 -9.47 -1.95
C SER A 392 23.59 -10.07 -0.82
N ASN A 393 22.35 -9.65 -0.67
CA ASN A 393 21.34 -10.21 0.24
C ASN A 393 20.70 -11.52 -0.29
N ARG A 394 21.27 -12.12 -1.34
CA ARG A 394 20.90 -13.46 -1.82
C ARG A 394 21.30 -14.48 -0.77
N CYS A 395 20.39 -15.42 -0.47
CA CYS A 395 20.71 -16.50 0.45
C CYS A 395 19.88 -17.76 0.14
N LEU A 396 20.45 -18.92 0.48
CA LEU A 396 19.82 -20.22 0.34
C LEU A 396 19.77 -20.94 1.69
N GLN A 397 18.64 -21.61 1.95
CA GLN A 397 18.41 -22.38 3.16
C GLN A 397 19.11 -23.75 3.12
N TRP A 398 19.57 -24.21 4.28
CA TRP A 398 20.04 -25.58 4.52
C TRP A 398 19.84 -26.01 5.99
N HIS A 399 19.84 -27.31 6.26
CA HIS A 399 19.71 -27.86 7.61
C HIS A 399 21.04 -28.27 8.22
N LYS A 400 21.19 -28.11 9.54
CA LYS A 400 22.39 -28.57 10.27
C LYS A 400 22.56 -30.10 10.10
N GLY A 401 23.64 -30.50 9.41
CA GLY A 401 23.93 -31.91 9.09
C GLY A 401 23.98 -32.17 7.58
N GLU A 402 23.44 -31.27 6.77
CA GLU A 402 23.61 -31.20 5.33
C GLU A 402 24.88 -30.40 4.98
N ALA A 403 25.38 -30.56 3.75
CA ALA A 403 26.43 -29.69 3.24
C ALA A 403 25.87 -28.28 3.05
N ALA A 404 26.53 -27.27 3.62
CA ALA A 404 26.16 -25.87 3.37
C ALA A 404 26.33 -25.57 1.86
N PRO A 405 25.42 -24.78 1.26
CA PRO A 405 25.65 -24.19 -0.06
C PRO A 405 27.02 -23.49 -0.11
N GLY A 406 27.70 -23.57 -1.25
CA GLY A 406 28.94 -22.83 -1.47
C GLY A 406 28.70 -21.34 -1.63
N ASP A 407 29.76 -20.58 -1.93
CA ASP A 407 29.67 -19.12 -2.13
C ASP A 407 28.92 -18.74 -3.43
N ASP A 408 28.84 -19.66 -4.40
CA ASP A 408 28.05 -19.50 -5.62
C ASP A 408 26.62 -19.99 -5.37
N LEU A 409 25.78 -19.06 -4.91
CA LEU A 409 24.36 -19.31 -4.74
C LEU A 409 23.69 -19.19 -6.12
N ASP A 410 23.17 -20.30 -6.64
CA ASP A 410 22.56 -20.51 -7.97
C ASP A 410 21.41 -19.53 -8.30
N PHE A 411 21.75 -18.27 -8.56
CA PHE A 411 20.86 -17.16 -8.88
C PHE A 411 21.19 -16.59 -10.27
N ASP A 412 20.18 -16.17 -11.02
CA ASP A 412 20.39 -15.43 -12.27
C ASP A 412 20.86 -13.98 -12.04
N ALA A 413 21.24 -13.30 -13.12
CA ALA A 413 21.72 -11.92 -13.04
C ALA A 413 20.64 -10.92 -12.54
N GLY A 414 19.36 -11.28 -12.63
CA GLY A 414 18.22 -10.49 -12.14
C GLY A 414 17.87 -10.79 -10.67
N GLY A 415 18.65 -11.62 -9.98
CA GLY A 415 18.44 -11.93 -8.57
C GLY A 415 17.41 -13.02 -8.31
N ASN A 416 17.05 -13.83 -9.31
CA ASN A 416 16.12 -14.94 -9.06
C ASN A 416 16.86 -16.25 -8.83
N PRO A 417 16.46 -17.07 -7.83
CA PRO A 417 17.03 -18.40 -7.63
C PRO A 417 16.63 -19.31 -8.78
N LEU A 418 17.56 -20.17 -9.21
CA LEU A 418 17.35 -21.19 -10.24
C LEU A 418 16.96 -22.54 -9.62
N SER A 419 17.19 -22.71 -8.31
CA SER A 419 16.80 -23.88 -7.54
C SER A 419 16.47 -23.55 -6.08
N LEU A 420 15.66 -24.40 -5.44
CA LEU A 420 15.30 -24.31 -4.03
C LEU A 420 15.80 -25.56 -3.28
N PRO A 421 16.96 -25.49 -2.59
CA PRO A 421 17.65 -26.67 -2.04
C PRO A 421 16.78 -27.53 -1.11
N ALA A 422 15.99 -26.91 -0.23
CA ALA A 422 15.12 -27.63 0.72
C ALA A 422 14.04 -28.48 0.03
N SER A 423 13.70 -28.19 -1.23
CA SER A 423 12.67 -28.89 -2.01
C SER A 423 13.24 -29.69 -3.18
N GLY A 424 14.47 -29.39 -3.62
CA GLY A 424 15.05 -29.87 -4.87
C GLY A 424 14.36 -29.34 -6.14
N GLN A 425 13.48 -28.34 -6.02
CA GLN A 425 12.74 -27.78 -7.16
C GLN A 425 13.63 -26.87 -8.01
N HIS A 426 13.50 -26.97 -9.33
CA HIS A 426 14.11 -26.04 -10.29
C HIS A 426 13.11 -24.97 -10.72
N LEU A 427 13.59 -23.74 -10.85
CA LEU A 427 12.79 -22.55 -11.17
C LEU A 427 13.20 -21.98 -12.52
N THR A 428 12.22 -21.61 -13.33
CA THR A 428 12.43 -20.91 -14.61
C THR A 428 11.68 -19.60 -14.59
N TRP A 429 12.31 -18.53 -15.07
CA TRP A 429 11.80 -17.16 -15.04
C TRP A 429 11.63 -16.63 -16.46
N ASN A 430 10.55 -15.87 -16.72
CA ASN A 430 10.35 -15.20 -18.01
C ASN A 430 11.17 -13.89 -18.09
N TRP A 431 11.17 -13.21 -19.24
CA TRP A 431 11.92 -11.96 -19.47
C TRP A 431 11.48 -10.80 -18.57
N ARG A 432 10.29 -10.87 -17.97
CA ARG A 432 9.75 -9.87 -17.03
C ARG A 432 10.06 -10.16 -15.56
N ASN A 433 10.99 -11.07 -15.29
CA ASN A 433 11.38 -11.47 -13.94
C ASN A 433 10.25 -12.18 -13.15
N GLN A 434 9.34 -12.85 -13.85
CA GLN A 434 8.21 -13.57 -13.24
C GLN A 434 8.45 -15.08 -13.30
N LEU A 435 8.08 -15.79 -12.23
CA LEU A 435 8.22 -17.23 -12.14
C LEU A 435 7.34 -17.89 -13.20
N HIS A 436 7.95 -18.55 -14.17
CA HIS A 436 7.26 -19.15 -15.31
C HIS A 436 7.01 -20.65 -15.12
N LYS A 437 7.96 -21.37 -14.53
CA LYS A 437 7.87 -22.81 -14.26
C LYS A 437 8.54 -23.19 -12.94
N VAL A 438 7.92 -24.11 -12.21
CA VAL A 438 8.52 -24.85 -11.08
C VAL A 438 8.49 -26.33 -11.42
N THR A 439 9.67 -26.94 -11.62
CA THR A 439 9.78 -28.40 -11.76
C THR A 439 9.71 -29.03 -10.37
N GLN A 440 8.66 -29.82 -10.13
CA GLN A 440 8.41 -30.52 -8.87
C GLN A 440 9.14 -31.87 -8.80
N VAL A 441 9.10 -32.64 -9.89
CA VAL A 441 9.78 -33.93 -9.99
C VAL A 441 10.45 -34.03 -11.36
N GLN A 442 11.78 -34.06 -11.37
CA GLN A 442 12.55 -34.29 -12.59
C GLN A 442 12.52 -35.77 -12.98
N ARG A 443 12.26 -36.07 -14.26
CA ARG A 443 12.24 -37.45 -14.77
C ARG A 443 13.36 -37.67 -15.78
N HIS A 444 13.99 -38.85 -15.71
CA HIS A 444 15.10 -39.19 -16.60
C HIS A 444 14.63 -39.46 -18.04
N ASP A 445 13.51 -40.18 -18.17
CA ASP A 445 12.97 -40.68 -19.44
C ASP A 445 11.51 -40.22 -19.65
N GLY A 446 11.27 -38.91 -19.63
CA GLY A 446 9.94 -38.34 -19.89
C GLY A 446 9.80 -36.88 -19.48
N GLU A 447 8.61 -36.34 -19.67
CA GLU A 447 8.24 -34.99 -19.19
C GLU A 447 8.28 -34.93 -17.66
N ASP A 448 8.75 -33.81 -17.12
CA ASP A 448 8.77 -33.55 -15.68
C ASP A 448 7.36 -33.35 -15.12
N ASP A 449 7.21 -33.56 -13.80
CA ASP A 449 6.05 -33.03 -13.09
C ASP A 449 6.34 -31.56 -12.76
N ALA A 450 5.48 -30.63 -13.20
CA ALA A 450 5.75 -29.19 -13.11
C ALA A 450 4.50 -28.34 -12.94
N GLU A 451 4.66 -27.17 -12.32
CA GLU A 451 3.70 -26.07 -12.34
C GLU A 451 4.17 -24.98 -13.30
N HIS A 452 3.29 -24.53 -14.18
CA HIS A 452 3.52 -23.44 -15.13
C HIS A 452 2.57 -22.28 -14.84
N TYR A 453 3.02 -21.06 -15.09
CA TYR A 453 2.28 -19.83 -14.81
C TYR A 453 2.31 -18.87 -15.99
N SER A 454 1.18 -18.20 -16.24
CA SER A 454 1.10 -17.07 -17.17
C SER A 454 0.46 -15.86 -16.51
N TYR A 455 0.87 -14.67 -16.96
CA TYR A 455 0.56 -13.39 -16.35
C TYR A 455 0.00 -12.43 -17.40
N ASN A 456 -0.89 -11.52 -17.00
CA ASN A 456 -1.38 -10.45 -17.87
C ASN A 456 -0.30 -9.37 -18.10
N GLY A 457 -0.64 -8.37 -18.92
CA GLY A 457 0.25 -7.26 -19.25
C GLY A 457 0.76 -6.47 -18.02
N GLN A 458 0.01 -6.49 -16.91
CA GLN A 458 0.37 -5.84 -15.64
C GLN A 458 1.19 -6.74 -14.70
N GLY A 459 1.36 -8.02 -15.04
CA GLY A 459 2.10 -8.98 -14.24
C GLY A 459 1.28 -9.74 -13.18
N ILE A 460 -0.05 -9.69 -13.27
CA ILE A 460 -0.93 -10.49 -12.42
C ILE A 460 -1.16 -11.86 -13.05
N ARG A 461 -1.08 -12.93 -12.24
CA ARG A 461 -1.24 -14.32 -12.68
C ARG A 461 -2.66 -14.56 -13.17
N MET A 462 -2.78 -14.93 -14.43
CA MET A 462 -4.07 -15.23 -15.08
C MET A 462 -4.30 -16.73 -15.22
N ARG A 463 -3.23 -17.53 -15.25
CA ARG A 463 -3.33 -18.99 -15.39
C ARG A 463 -2.26 -19.72 -14.60
N LYS A 464 -2.65 -20.85 -14.01
CA LYS A 464 -1.74 -21.82 -13.39
C LYS A 464 -2.07 -23.21 -13.94
N ARG A 465 -1.05 -23.95 -14.39
CA ARG A 465 -1.20 -25.32 -14.87
C ARG A 465 -0.23 -26.24 -14.17
N HIS A 466 -0.75 -27.22 -13.43
CA HIS A 466 0.01 -28.30 -12.81
C HIS A 466 -0.11 -29.55 -13.65
N ILE A 467 1.03 -30.12 -14.03
CA ILE A 467 1.14 -31.36 -14.80
C ILE A 467 1.83 -32.39 -13.92
N ALA A 468 1.17 -33.52 -13.69
CA ALA A 468 1.73 -34.66 -12.99
C ALA A 468 1.61 -35.92 -13.84
N GLN A 469 2.72 -36.60 -14.09
CA GLN A 469 2.78 -37.79 -14.92
C GLN A 469 2.53 -39.06 -14.10
N ALA A 470 1.51 -39.85 -14.45
CA ALA A 470 1.36 -41.22 -13.99
C ALA A 470 1.93 -42.20 -15.02
N ALA A 471 2.00 -43.50 -14.69
CA ALA A 471 2.64 -44.52 -15.54
C ALA A 471 2.05 -44.63 -16.97
N SER A 472 0.81 -44.18 -17.19
CA SER A 472 0.14 -44.24 -18.51
C SER A 472 -0.72 -43.02 -18.86
N VAL A 473 -0.87 -42.06 -17.95
CA VAL A 473 -1.77 -40.90 -18.11
C VAL A 473 -1.11 -39.66 -17.49
N SER A 474 -1.27 -38.50 -18.12
CA SER A 474 -0.92 -37.21 -17.53
C SER A 474 -2.14 -36.59 -16.84
N HIS A 475 -1.99 -36.19 -15.59
CA HIS A 475 -2.99 -35.42 -14.87
C HIS A 475 -2.68 -33.93 -14.99
N VAL A 476 -3.57 -33.19 -15.65
CA VAL A 476 -3.43 -31.74 -15.83
C VAL A 476 -4.49 -31.04 -14.98
N ARG A 477 -4.04 -30.27 -13.99
CA ARG A 477 -4.89 -29.30 -13.28
C ARG A 477 -4.64 -27.93 -13.86
N ASP A 478 -5.68 -27.27 -14.34
CA ASP A 478 -5.62 -25.92 -14.92
C ASP A 478 -6.51 -25.00 -14.11
N VAL A 479 -6.00 -23.84 -13.74
CA VAL A 479 -6.71 -22.79 -13.02
C VAL A 479 -6.64 -21.53 -13.85
N ARG A 480 -7.82 -20.98 -14.19
CA ARG A 480 -7.95 -19.65 -14.79
C ARG A 480 -8.46 -18.69 -13.71
N TYR A 481 -7.75 -17.58 -13.54
CA TYR A 481 -8.11 -16.52 -12.60
C TYR A 481 -8.83 -15.42 -13.38
N LEU A 482 -10.08 -15.18 -13.02
CA LEU A 482 -10.97 -14.18 -13.62
C LEU A 482 -11.53 -13.29 -12.50
N PRO A 483 -12.02 -12.09 -12.82
CA PRO A 483 -12.58 -11.22 -11.79
C PRO A 483 -13.77 -11.91 -11.08
N GLY A 484 -13.63 -12.10 -9.76
CA GLY A 484 -14.62 -12.76 -8.89
C GLY A 484 -14.69 -14.28 -8.99
N LEU A 485 -13.95 -14.92 -9.90
CA LEU A 485 -14.11 -16.32 -10.26
C LEU A 485 -12.78 -17.01 -10.55
N GLU A 486 -12.57 -18.19 -9.98
CA GLU A 486 -11.56 -19.14 -10.45
C GLU A 486 -12.27 -20.29 -11.17
N ILE A 487 -11.80 -20.66 -12.36
CA ILE A 487 -12.24 -21.88 -13.05
C ILE A 487 -11.13 -22.91 -12.91
N ARG A 488 -11.39 -23.98 -12.17
CA ARG A 488 -10.46 -25.07 -11.87
C ARG A 488 -10.90 -26.33 -12.60
N THR A 489 -10.05 -26.85 -13.48
CA THR A 489 -10.32 -28.09 -14.22
C THR A 489 -9.29 -29.15 -13.91
N LEU A 490 -9.72 -30.41 -13.80
CA LEU A 490 -8.85 -31.59 -13.80
C LEU A 490 -9.10 -32.36 -15.09
N GLY A 491 -8.23 -32.19 -16.07
CA GLY A 491 -8.41 -32.71 -17.43
C GLY A 491 -9.85 -32.50 -17.91
N ASN A 492 -10.50 -33.59 -18.34
CA ASN A 492 -11.90 -33.59 -18.72
C ASN A 492 -12.82 -34.15 -17.62
N SER A 493 -12.30 -34.53 -16.45
CA SER A 493 -13.10 -35.19 -15.40
C SER A 493 -13.84 -34.21 -14.50
N GLU A 494 -13.28 -33.02 -14.28
CA GLU A 494 -13.81 -32.04 -13.32
C GLU A 494 -13.72 -30.62 -13.88
N GLU A 495 -14.76 -29.83 -13.62
CA GLU A 495 -14.78 -28.37 -13.78
C GLU A 495 -15.49 -27.76 -12.58
N LEU A 496 -14.73 -27.01 -11.79
CA LEU A 496 -15.15 -26.34 -10.57
C LEU A 496 -15.03 -24.82 -10.75
N HIS A 497 -16.12 -24.11 -10.48
CA HIS A 497 -16.16 -22.67 -10.34
C HIS A 497 -15.99 -22.33 -8.86
N VAL A 498 -15.02 -21.47 -8.55
CA VAL A 498 -14.80 -20.94 -7.21
C VAL A 498 -15.14 -19.45 -7.21
N CYS A 499 -16.32 -19.10 -6.71
CA CYS A 499 -16.74 -17.71 -6.52
C CYS A 499 -16.07 -17.14 -5.28
N THR A 500 -15.30 -16.06 -5.41
CA THR A 500 -14.58 -15.44 -4.29
C THR A 500 -15.34 -14.21 -3.80
N LEU A 501 -15.79 -14.25 -2.55
CA LEU A 501 -16.60 -13.21 -1.92
C LEU A 501 -15.89 -12.72 -0.66
N GLN A 502 -15.16 -11.62 -0.80
CA GLN A 502 -14.40 -11.03 0.29
C GLN A 502 -14.89 -9.61 0.59
N GLY A 503 -14.85 -9.25 1.87
CA GLY A 503 -15.17 -7.93 2.37
C GLY A 503 -14.95 -7.80 3.88
N PRO A 504 -15.35 -6.68 4.49
CA PRO A 504 -15.09 -6.43 5.91
C PRO A 504 -15.69 -7.52 6.82
N ALA A 505 -14.84 -8.28 7.50
CA ALA A 505 -15.16 -9.42 8.37
C ALA A 505 -16.02 -10.53 7.74
N PHE A 506 -15.92 -10.74 6.42
CA PHE A 506 -16.35 -11.98 5.80
C PHE A 506 -15.41 -12.36 4.65
N ASN A 507 -15.07 -13.63 4.60
CA ASN A 507 -14.37 -14.25 3.48
C ASN A 507 -15.07 -15.56 3.19
N VAL A 508 -15.69 -15.64 2.01
CA VAL A 508 -16.51 -16.77 1.62
C VAL A 508 -16.08 -17.24 0.24
N ARG A 509 -15.81 -18.54 0.13
CA ARG A 509 -15.59 -19.22 -1.16
C ARG A 509 -16.78 -20.09 -1.48
N GLY A 510 -17.45 -19.80 -2.59
CA GLY A 510 -18.52 -20.63 -3.10
C GLY A 510 -17.98 -21.66 -4.09
N LEU A 511 -18.21 -22.95 -3.85
CA LEU A 511 -17.77 -24.06 -4.71
C LEU A 511 -18.93 -24.61 -5.54
N TYR A 512 -18.89 -24.39 -6.85
CA TYR A 512 -19.90 -24.85 -7.79
C TYR A 512 -19.29 -25.72 -8.90
N TRP A 513 -19.60 -27.01 -8.89
CA TRP A 513 -19.13 -27.92 -9.93
C TRP A 513 -20.04 -27.84 -11.15
N ALA A 514 -19.48 -27.46 -12.29
CA ALA A 514 -20.11 -27.68 -13.59
C ALA A 514 -19.99 -29.16 -14.00
N LYS A 515 -18.92 -29.84 -13.55
CA LYS A 515 -18.68 -31.26 -13.84
C LYS A 515 -17.82 -31.91 -12.75
N GLY A 516 -18.04 -33.20 -12.49
CA GLY A 516 -17.11 -34.02 -11.69
C GLY A 516 -17.17 -33.79 -10.18
N ARG A 517 -18.30 -33.32 -9.65
CA ARG A 517 -18.47 -33.05 -8.22
C ARG A 517 -18.15 -34.28 -7.36
N PRO A 518 -17.29 -34.17 -6.33
CA PRO A 518 -17.11 -35.20 -5.32
C PRO A 518 -18.42 -35.46 -4.55
N SER A 519 -18.74 -36.73 -4.28
CA SER A 519 -19.99 -37.09 -3.60
C SER A 519 -20.10 -36.54 -2.17
N GLU A 520 -18.97 -36.28 -1.50
CA GLU A 520 -18.90 -35.74 -0.14
C GLU A 520 -19.14 -34.23 -0.05
N ILE A 521 -19.17 -33.51 -1.18
CA ILE A 521 -19.33 -32.05 -1.20
C ILE A 521 -20.65 -31.69 -1.86
N GLU A 522 -21.44 -30.85 -1.21
CA GLU A 522 -22.70 -30.36 -1.75
C GLU A 522 -22.50 -29.45 -2.97
N GLN A 523 -23.48 -29.44 -3.88
CA GLN A 523 -23.45 -28.50 -5.02
C GLN A 523 -23.66 -27.08 -4.49
N GLY A 524 -22.76 -26.15 -4.84
CA GLY A 524 -22.86 -24.77 -4.39
C GLY A 524 -22.49 -24.60 -2.91
N GLN A 525 -21.64 -25.47 -2.35
CA GLN A 525 -21.17 -25.37 -0.97
C GLN A 525 -20.51 -24.00 -0.73
N LEU A 526 -20.93 -23.31 0.33
CA LEU A 526 -20.31 -22.07 0.78
C LEU A 526 -19.31 -22.39 1.89
N ARG A 527 -18.08 -21.92 1.75
CA ARG A 527 -17.01 -22.06 2.74
C ARG A 527 -16.75 -20.71 3.38
N TYR A 528 -17.30 -20.50 4.56
CA TYR A 528 -17.10 -19.31 5.38
C TYR A 528 -15.80 -19.44 6.15
N SER A 529 -14.87 -18.51 5.94
CA SER A 529 -13.59 -18.50 6.65
C SER A 529 -13.60 -17.52 7.82
N LEU A 530 -13.10 -17.98 8.97
CA LEU A 530 -12.69 -17.11 10.05
C LEU A 530 -11.19 -16.82 9.88
N GLU A 531 -10.84 -15.55 10.03
CA GLU A 531 -9.50 -15.04 9.82
C GLU A 531 -8.86 -14.60 11.14
N ASP A 532 -7.53 -14.59 11.20
CA ASP A 532 -6.82 -13.83 12.22
C ASP A 532 -6.61 -12.36 11.81
N HIS A 533 -5.90 -11.60 12.64
CA HIS A 533 -5.58 -10.19 12.38
C HIS A 533 -4.53 -9.99 11.26
N LEU A 534 -4.14 -11.02 10.52
CA LEU A 534 -3.33 -10.89 9.30
C LEU A 534 -4.13 -11.24 8.05
N GLY A 535 -5.41 -11.64 8.21
CA GLY A 535 -6.21 -12.23 7.14
C GLY A 535 -5.88 -13.70 6.89
N SER A 536 -5.18 -14.39 7.80
CA SER A 536 -4.89 -15.82 7.66
C SER A 536 -6.11 -16.66 8.01
N LEU A 537 -6.47 -17.62 7.16
CA LEU A 537 -7.69 -18.43 7.32
C LEU A 537 -7.51 -19.53 8.37
N VAL A 538 -7.94 -19.30 9.60
CA VAL A 538 -7.74 -20.22 10.74
C VAL A 538 -8.82 -21.29 10.87
N MET A 539 -10.03 -21.03 10.36
CA MET A 539 -11.16 -21.98 10.39
C MET A 539 -12.02 -21.82 9.13
N GLU A 540 -12.50 -22.93 8.57
CA GLU A 540 -13.52 -22.94 7.52
C GLU A 540 -14.78 -23.66 8.02
N LEU A 541 -15.93 -23.04 7.79
CA LEU A 541 -17.26 -23.55 8.12
C LEU A 541 -18.13 -23.63 6.86
N ASP A 542 -19.06 -24.58 6.81
CA ASP A 542 -20.05 -24.66 5.74
C ASP A 542 -21.23 -23.68 5.94
N GLN A 543 -22.20 -23.70 5.02
CA GLN A 543 -23.43 -22.91 5.09
C GLN A 543 -24.33 -23.21 6.31
N ASP A 544 -24.16 -24.37 6.94
CA ASP A 544 -24.86 -24.76 8.17
C ASP A 544 -24.00 -24.50 9.42
N ALA A 545 -22.89 -23.76 9.27
CA ALA A 545 -21.89 -23.49 10.30
C ALA A 545 -21.22 -24.75 10.88
N ARG A 546 -21.16 -25.84 10.11
CA ARG A 546 -20.40 -27.05 10.48
C ARG A 546 -18.94 -26.90 10.09
N LEU A 547 -18.04 -27.49 10.90
CA LEU A 547 -16.61 -27.42 10.66
C LEU A 547 -16.18 -28.16 9.39
N ILE A 548 -15.42 -27.48 8.54
CA ILE A 548 -14.75 -28.06 7.37
C ILE A 548 -13.27 -28.29 7.67
N SER A 549 -12.56 -27.24 8.11
CA SER A 549 -11.13 -27.32 8.39
C SER A 549 -10.67 -26.32 9.45
N LEU A 550 -9.54 -26.61 10.09
CA LEU A 550 -8.80 -25.73 10.99
C LEU A 550 -7.34 -25.67 10.56
N GLU A 551 -6.69 -24.52 10.71
CA GLU A 551 -5.28 -24.35 10.41
C GLU A 551 -4.63 -23.33 11.34
N GLY A 552 -3.39 -23.62 11.75
CA GLY A 552 -2.56 -22.68 12.51
C GLY A 552 -1.20 -22.50 11.86
N TYR A 553 -0.66 -21.31 12.01
CA TYR A 553 0.54 -20.86 11.31
C TYR A 553 1.65 -20.50 12.30
N TYR A 554 2.89 -20.81 11.93
CA TYR A 554 4.08 -20.14 12.46
C TYR A 554 4.05 -18.65 12.06
N PRO A 555 4.80 -17.76 12.74
CA PRO A 555 4.78 -16.33 12.47
C PRO A 555 5.00 -15.96 11.00
N PHE A 556 5.95 -16.61 10.34
CA PHE A 556 6.30 -16.41 8.93
C PHE A 556 5.48 -17.30 7.96
N GLY A 557 4.28 -17.74 8.37
CA GLY A 557 3.29 -18.35 7.47
C GLY A 557 3.46 -19.83 7.14
N GLY A 558 4.47 -20.51 7.67
CA GLY A 558 4.54 -21.97 7.62
C GLY A 558 3.39 -22.60 8.42
N THR A 559 2.77 -23.67 7.93
CA THR A 559 1.65 -24.30 8.64
C THR A 559 2.15 -25.13 9.83
N ALA A 560 1.82 -24.71 11.05
CA ALA A 560 2.21 -25.38 12.29
C ALA A 560 1.30 -26.58 12.63
N TRP A 561 0.05 -26.54 12.15
CA TRP A 561 -0.88 -27.66 12.24
C TRP A 561 -2.06 -27.46 11.26
N TRP A 562 -2.63 -28.57 10.78
CA TRP A 562 -3.73 -28.56 9.84
C TRP A 562 -4.68 -29.73 10.13
N ALA A 563 -5.97 -29.45 10.29
CA ALA A 563 -6.95 -30.45 10.68
C ALA A 563 -8.26 -30.37 9.90
N ALA A 564 -8.84 -31.53 9.60
CA ALA A 564 -10.17 -31.70 9.01
C ALA A 564 -10.61 -33.16 9.14
N ASP A 565 -11.91 -33.41 9.15
CA ASP A 565 -12.47 -34.77 9.17
C ASP A 565 -12.50 -35.44 7.77
N SER A 566 -12.45 -34.66 6.69
CA SER A 566 -12.43 -35.15 5.32
C SER A 566 -11.23 -34.59 4.55
N GLN A 567 -10.40 -35.50 4.05
CA GLN A 567 -9.28 -35.15 3.17
C GLN A 567 -9.77 -34.57 1.83
N VAL A 568 -10.94 -35.03 1.34
CA VAL A 568 -11.56 -34.50 0.12
C VAL A 568 -11.94 -33.04 0.34
N GLN A 569 -12.68 -32.72 1.39
CA GLN A 569 -13.04 -31.34 1.76
C GLN A 569 -11.79 -30.46 1.98
N ALA A 570 -10.79 -30.97 2.68
CA ALA A 570 -9.55 -30.24 2.97
C ALA A 570 -8.74 -29.90 1.70
N SER A 571 -8.77 -30.77 0.69
CA SER A 571 -8.02 -30.60 -0.56
C SER A 571 -8.43 -29.37 -1.39
N TYR A 572 -9.64 -28.85 -1.19
CA TYR A 572 -10.13 -27.65 -1.88
C TYR A 572 -9.80 -26.33 -1.15
N LYS A 573 -9.09 -26.37 0.00
CA LYS A 573 -8.56 -25.17 0.66
C LYS A 573 -7.27 -24.71 -0.01
N THR A 574 -7.36 -23.62 -0.77
CA THR A 574 -6.25 -23.07 -1.57
C THR A 574 -5.66 -21.80 -0.96
N VAL A 575 -6.49 -20.93 -0.40
CA VAL A 575 -6.09 -19.72 0.33
C VAL A 575 -5.87 -20.01 1.80
N ARG A 576 -4.78 -19.49 2.36
CA ARG A 576 -4.28 -19.85 3.70
C ARG A 576 -3.73 -18.63 4.45
N TYR A 577 -2.41 -18.52 4.61
CA TYR A 577 -1.74 -17.44 5.32
C TYR A 577 -1.91 -16.09 4.60
N SER A 578 -2.21 -15.04 5.37
CA SER A 578 -2.39 -13.65 4.90
C SER A 578 -3.32 -13.51 3.68
N GLY A 579 -4.36 -14.35 3.60
CA GLY A 579 -5.31 -14.35 2.49
C GLY A 579 -4.71 -14.75 1.13
N LYS A 580 -3.52 -15.37 1.10
CA LYS A 580 -2.83 -15.74 -0.15
C LYS A 580 -2.99 -17.22 -0.51
N GLU A 581 -2.98 -17.50 -1.81
CA GLU A 581 -3.00 -18.86 -2.33
C GLU A 581 -1.62 -19.51 -2.13
N ARG A 582 -1.63 -20.73 -1.60
CA ARG A 582 -0.44 -21.58 -1.50
C ARG A 582 -0.42 -22.58 -2.65
N ASP A 583 0.59 -22.51 -3.49
CA ASP A 583 0.74 -23.40 -4.64
C ASP A 583 1.26 -24.78 -4.23
N ALA A 584 1.25 -25.75 -5.15
CA ALA A 584 1.68 -27.12 -4.85
C ALA A 584 3.20 -27.19 -4.59
N SER A 585 3.97 -26.24 -5.14
CA SER A 585 5.37 -26.00 -4.79
C SER A 585 5.61 -25.67 -3.31
N GLY A 586 4.58 -25.19 -2.61
CA GLY A 586 4.65 -24.66 -1.25
C GLY A 586 4.69 -23.14 -1.19
N LEU A 587 5.08 -22.48 -2.28
CA LEU A 587 5.19 -21.03 -2.36
C LEU A 587 3.81 -20.36 -2.21
N TYR A 588 3.80 -19.20 -1.57
CA TYR A 588 2.63 -18.32 -1.59
C TYR A 588 2.75 -17.32 -2.74
N TYR A 589 1.68 -17.19 -3.52
CA TYR A 589 1.59 -16.17 -4.57
C TYR A 589 0.96 -14.88 -4.02
N TYR A 590 1.71 -13.78 -4.07
CA TYR A 590 1.26 -12.48 -3.53
C TYR A 590 0.84 -11.48 -4.60
N GLY A 591 1.00 -11.78 -5.89
CA GLY A 591 0.76 -10.85 -6.99
C GLY A 591 2.03 -10.65 -7.82
N PHE A 592 2.96 -9.85 -7.32
CA PHE A 592 4.21 -9.54 -8.02
C PHE A 592 5.39 -10.43 -7.60
N ARG A 593 5.27 -11.12 -6.45
CA ARG A 593 6.32 -11.99 -5.91
C ARG A 593 5.77 -13.32 -5.41
N TYR A 594 6.68 -14.27 -5.29
CA TYR A 594 6.46 -15.55 -4.60
C TYR A 594 7.19 -15.55 -3.26
N TYR A 595 6.50 -16.02 -2.23
CA TYR A 595 7.02 -16.07 -0.86
C TYR A 595 7.28 -17.53 -0.44
N ALA A 596 8.46 -17.80 0.09
CA ALA A 596 8.84 -19.09 0.64
C ALA A 596 8.73 -19.05 2.19
N PRO A 597 7.62 -19.51 2.80
CA PRO A 597 7.42 -19.44 4.24
C PRO A 597 8.43 -20.26 5.05
N TRP A 598 9.00 -21.32 4.46
CA TRP A 598 10.07 -22.10 5.11
C TRP A 598 11.41 -21.35 5.15
N MET A 599 11.68 -20.48 4.17
CA MET A 599 12.86 -19.61 4.12
C MET A 599 12.62 -18.26 4.80
N MET A 600 11.35 -17.94 5.10
CA MET A 600 10.91 -16.71 5.74
C MET A 600 11.24 -15.45 4.94
N ARG A 601 11.30 -15.58 3.61
CA ARG A 601 11.69 -14.48 2.70
C ARG A 601 11.04 -14.61 1.32
N TRP A 602 11.05 -13.51 0.58
CA TRP A 602 10.71 -13.50 -0.83
C TRP A 602 11.76 -14.26 -1.62
N ILE A 603 11.34 -15.03 -2.64
CA ILE A 603 12.30 -15.75 -3.48
C ILE A 603 12.87 -14.87 -4.59
N ASN A 604 12.16 -13.83 -5.03
CA ASN A 604 12.63 -12.91 -6.06
C ASN A 604 12.67 -11.47 -5.53
N PRO A 605 13.54 -10.62 -6.10
CA PRO A 605 13.69 -9.23 -5.67
C PRO A 605 12.37 -8.46 -5.80
N ASP A 606 12.18 -7.47 -4.92
CA ASP A 606 11.09 -6.51 -5.04
C ASP A 606 11.14 -5.77 -6.39
N PRO A 607 10.12 -5.90 -7.25
CA PRO A 607 10.10 -5.19 -8.53
C PRO A 607 9.91 -3.68 -8.37
N GLY A 608 9.46 -3.21 -7.21
CA GLY A 608 9.47 -1.80 -6.82
C GLY A 608 10.87 -1.27 -6.48
N GLY A 609 11.86 -2.15 -6.30
CA GLY A 609 13.20 -1.80 -5.82
C GLY A 609 13.22 -1.62 -4.30
N PRO A 610 14.07 -0.74 -3.74
CA PRO A 610 14.24 -0.60 -2.29
C PRO A 610 13.13 0.22 -1.62
N VAL A 611 11.86 0.02 -1.98
CA VAL A 611 10.69 0.74 -1.41
C VAL A 611 10.57 0.47 0.09
N ASP A 612 10.91 -0.75 0.52
CA ASP A 612 10.80 -1.23 1.89
C ASP A 612 12.13 -1.34 2.65
N GLY A 613 13.20 -0.82 2.03
CA GLY A 613 14.58 -0.92 2.49
C GLY A 613 15.49 -1.53 1.42
N LEU A 614 16.80 -1.48 1.65
CA LEU A 614 17.81 -1.96 0.69
C LEU A 614 17.84 -3.49 0.53
N ASN A 615 17.28 -4.24 1.49
CA ASN A 615 17.12 -5.68 1.38
C ASN A 615 15.81 -6.02 0.65
N VAL A 616 15.92 -6.24 -0.66
CA VAL A 616 14.77 -6.49 -1.56
C VAL A 616 14.14 -7.88 -1.42
N TYR A 617 14.65 -8.73 -0.52
CA TYR A 617 14.10 -10.06 -0.21
C TYR A 617 13.42 -10.13 1.17
N ALA A 618 13.54 -9.08 2.00
CA ALA A 618 13.03 -9.10 3.36
C ALA A 618 11.50 -9.18 3.39
N MET A 619 10.95 -10.10 4.18
CA MET A 619 9.50 -10.24 4.37
C MET A 619 9.02 -9.25 5.43
N VAL A 620 8.26 -8.23 5.00
CA VAL A 620 7.62 -7.22 5.85
C VAL A 620 8.49 -6.67 6.99
N GLY A 621 9.76 -6.37 6.69
CA GLY A 621 10.72 -5.86 7.68
C GLY A 621 11.02 -6.83 8.84
N ASN A 622 10.86 -8.14 8.62
CA ASN A 622 10.96 -9.19 9.65
C ASN A 622 9.98 -9.03 10.82
N ASN A 623 8.83 -8.39 10.57
CA ASN A 623 7.74 -8.27 11.54
C ASN A 623 6.43 -8.85 10.98
N PRO A 624 6.34 -10.18 10.81
CA PRO A 624 5.19 -10.83 10.15
C PRO A 624 3.94 -10.91 11.04
N ILE A 625 4.01 -10.43 12.29
CA ILE A 625 2.87 -10.39 13.22
C ILE A 625 2.21 -9.01 13.25
N GLY A 626 2.97 -7.94 12.98
CA GLY A 626 2.45 -6.57 12.95
C GLY A 626 2.15 -6.03 11.54
N LEU A 627 2.73 -6.63 10.50
CA LEU A 627 2.70 -6.14 9.13
C LEU A 627 2.28 -7.22 8.13
N VAL A 628 1.69 -6.77 7.03
CA VAL A 628 1.28 -7.60 5.88
C VAL A 628 1.82 -7.01 4.59
N ASP A 629 1.88 -7.79 3.51
CA ASP A 629 2.13 -7.28 2.15
C ASP A 629 0.95 -7.70 1.27
N ALA A 630 0.24 -6.72 0.71
CA ALA A 630 -0.97 -6.98 -0.06
C ALA A 630 -0.67 -7.52 -1.46
N PHE A 631 0.45 -7.13 -2.07
CA PHE A 631 0.73 -7.41 -3.50
C PHE A 631 2.12 -7.99 -3.77
N GLY A 632 2.94 -8.15 -2.74
CA GLY A 632 4.36 -8.45 -2.87
C GLY A 632 5.17 -7.22 -3.29
N LEU A 633 4.82 -6.01 -2.84
CA LEU A 633 5.47 -4.74 -3.24
C LEU A 633 5.86 -3.84 -2.06
N GLY A 634 5.35 -4.11 -0.87
CA GLY A 634 5.54 -3.22 0.27
C GLY A 634 4.77 -3.66 1.50
N LYS A 635 5.35 -3.38 2.66
CA LYS A 635 4.79 -3.70 3.97
C LYS A 635 3.79 -2.63 4.39
N GLU A 636 2.64 -3.10 4.86
CA GLU A 636 1.54 -2.27 5.31
C GLU A 636 1.15 -2.67 6.73
N LYS A 637 0.61 -1.71 7.49
CA LYS A 637 -0.03 -2.03 8.76
C LYS A 637 -1.40 -2.64 8.46
N PHE A 638 -1.69 -3.79 9.04
CA PHE A 638 -2.97 -4.49 8.85
C PHE A 638 -4.21 -3.60 9.08
N TYR A 639 -4.17 -2.69 10.07
CA TYR A 639 -5.27 -1.78 10.37
C TYR A 639 -5.66 -0.82 9.23
N GLN A 640 -4.78 -0.64 8.24
CA GLN A 640 -5.03 0.19 7.07
C GLN A 640 -5.57 -0.61 5.87
N ALA A 641 -5.45 -1.94 5.88
CA ALA A 641 -5.89 -2.80 4.78
C ALA A 641 -7.42 -2.95 4.70
N PHE A 642 -8.15 -2.70 5.79
CA PHE A 642 -9.63 -2.78 5.81
C PHE A 642 -10.35 -1.46 5.56
N SER A 643 -9.63 -0.34 5.39
CA SER A 643 -10.29 0.85 4.86
C SER A 643 -10.42 0.66 3.34
N GLN A 644 -11.64 0.38 2.91
CA GLN A 644 -12.10 0.61 1.53
C GLN A 644 -11.74 2.03 1.02
N GLU A 645 -11.27 2.93 1.89
CA GLU A 645 -10.64 4.23 1.59
C GLU A 645 -9.43 4.12 0.64
N THR A 646 -8.55 3.13 0.81
CA THR A 646 -7.35 3.00 -0.06
C THR A 646 -7.71 2.39 -1.41
N GLU A 647 -8.67 1.46 -1.44
CA GLU A 647 -9.25 0.91 -2.67
C GLU A 647 -10.06 1.98 -3.43
N ARG A 648 -10.78 2.87 -2.73
CA ARG A 648 -11.42 4.08 -3.30
C ARG A 648 -10.42 5.10 -3.84
N MET A 649 -9.25 5.27 -3.21
CA MET A 649 -8.22 6.20 -3.69
C MET A 649 -7.47 5.67 -4.93
N LEU A 650 -7.33 4.36 -5.09
CA LEU A 650 -6.57 3.74 -6.19
C LEU A 650 -7.44 3.27 -7.38
N THR A 651 -8.74 3.04 -7.18
CA THR A 651 -9.69 2.76 -8.30
C THR A 651 -10.46 3.99 -8.78
N GLY A 652 -10.36 5.10 -8.04
CA GLY A 652 -10.92 6.42 -8.37
C GLY A 652 -10.01 7.33 -9.19
N ALA A 653 -9.15 6.80 -10.05
CA ALA A 653 -8.51 7.61 -11.09
C ALA A 653 -9.50 7.84 -12.25
N GLY A 654 -10.55 8.63 -12.01
CA GLY A 654 -11.43 9.10 -13.08
C GLY A 654 -12.87 9.37 -12.66
N LYS A 655 -13.24 10.65 -12.67
CA LYS A 655 -14.62 11.17 -12.81
C LYS A 655 -15.56 10.94 -11.62
N ASN A 656 -15.61 11.99 -10.80
CA ASN A 656 -16.79 12.40 -10.07
C ASN A 656 -17.85 12.94 -11.07
N PRO A 657 -19.05 12.34 -11.18
CA PRO A 657 -20.25 13.13 -11.43
C PRO A 657 -21.27 12.92 -10.30
N LEU A 658 -21.75 14.05 -9.78
CA LEU A 658 -22.97 14.09 -8.97
C LEU A 658 -24.12 13.35 -9.69
N PRO A 659 -25.06 12.73 -8.95
CA PRO A 659 -26.15 11.95 -9.55
C PRO A 659 -27.04 12.83 -10.44
N PRO A 660 -27.58 12.31 -11.56
CA PRO A 660 -28.49 13.06 -12.41
C PRO A 660 -29.82 13.32 -11.69
N GLN A 661 -30.32 14.56 -11.76
CA GLN A 661 -31.67 14.89 -11.31
C GLN A 661 -32.71 14.17 -12.21
N LYS A 662 -33.56 13.34 -11.61
CA LYS A 662 -34.67 12.66 -12.30
C LYS A 662 -35.85 13.62 -12.52
N GLY A 663 -36.36 13.71 -13.75
CA GLY A 663 -37.53 14.52 -14.14
C GLY A 663 -37.68 14.61 -15.66
N LYS A 664 -38.81 15.15 -16.16
CA LYS A 664 -38.98 15.31 -17.62
C LYS A 664 -37.94 16.32 -18.14
N PRO A 665 -37.32 16.11 -19.32
CA PRO A 665 -36.16 16.89 -19.78
C PRO A 665 -36.35 18.41 -19.78
N HIS A 666 -37.58 18.89 -20.00
CA HIS A 666 -37.89 20.31 -19.99
C HIS A 666 -37.95 20.91 -18.57
N GLU A 667 -38.39 20.15 -17.57
CA GLU A 667 -38.47 20.57 -16.16
C GLU A 667 -37.08 20.65 -15.52
N VAL A 668 -36.20 19.69 -15.82
CA VAL A 668 -34.79 19.69 -15.35
C VAL A 668 -34.00 20.84 -15.99
N LYS A 669 -34.24 21.12 -17.27
CA LYS A 669 -33.62 22.26 -17.97
C LYS A 669 -34.11 23.59 -17.41
N GLN A 670 -35.39 23.70 -17.05
CA GLN A 670 -35.97 24.90 -16.47
C GLN A 670 -35.44 25.16 -15.04
N ALA A 671 -35.38 24.13 -14.19
CA ALA A 671 -34.81 24.26 -12.84
C ALA A 671 -33.31 24.63 -12.86
N ARG A 672 -32.54 24.11 -13.82
CA ARG A 672 -31.11 24.44 -13.98
C ARG A 672 -30.90 25.87 -14.49
N GLU A 673 -31.78 26.33 -15.38
CA GLU A 673 -31.80 27.71 -15.88
C GLU A 673 -32.23 28.71 -14.80
N GLU A 674 -33.19 28.34 -13.94
CA GLU A 674 -33.60 29.14 -12.78
C GLU A 674 -32.48 29.21 -11.72
N PHE A 675 -31.82 28.08 -11.42
CA PHE A 675 -30.64 28.04 -10.55
C PHE A 675 -29.47 28.90 -11.05
N TYR A 676 -29.19 28.91 -12.36
CA TYR A 676 -28.15 29.80 -12.93
C TYR A 676 -28.62 31.25 -13.10
N ARG A 677 -29.93 31.53 -13.07
CA ARG A 677 -30.45 32.89 -13.03
C ARG A 677 -30.35 33.47 -11.62
N GLU A 678 -30.55 32.63 -10.62
CA GLU A 678 -30.49 32.98 -9.19
C GLU A 678 -29.03 32.98 -8.66
N PHE A 679 -28.16 32.13 -9.23
CA PHE A 679 -26.72 32.05 -8.93
C PHE A 679 -25.87 32.11 -10.21
N PRO A 680 -25.70 33.29 -10.84
CA PRO A 680 -25.03 33.44 -12.16
C PRO A 680 -23.58 32.95 -12.21
N TYR A 681 -22.89 32.92 -11.08
CA TYR A 681 -21.52 32.46 -10.89
C TYR A 681 -21.37 30.93 -10.82
N ALA A 682 -22.45 30.18 -10.63
CA ALA A 682 -22.42 28.71 -10.61
C ALA A 682 -22.32 28.08 -12.01
N ARG A 683 -22.27 28.90 -13.06
CA ARG A 683 -22.05 28.45 -14.44
C ARG A 683 -20.58 28.13 -14.66
N PHE A 684 -20.15 26.95 -14.21
CA PHE A 684 -18.78 26.48 -14.32
C PHE A 684 -18.42 26.07 -15.75
N THR A 685 -17.52 26.83 -16.39
CA THR A 685 -16.76 26.37 -17.56
C THR A 685 -15.50 25.63 -17.11
N THR A 686 -15.03 24.69 -17.94
CA THR A 686 -13.93 23.73 -17.73
C THR A 686 -12.58 24.32 -17.27
N ALA A 687 -12.40 25.64 -17.26
CA ALA A 687 -11.17 26.31 -16.82
C ALA A 687 -11.03 26.49 -15.28
N ALA A 688 -12.08 26.27 -14.49
CA ALA A 688 -12.06 26.48 -13.03
C ALA A 688 -11.66 25.23 -12.21
N LYS A 689 -11.26 24.13 -12.86
CA LYS A 689 -10.89 22.86 -12.18
C LYS A 689 -9.42 22.78 -11.71
N ASN A 690 -8.56 23.76 -12.00
CA ASN A 690 -7.11 23.61 -11.79
C ASN A 690 -6.50 24.45 -10.65
N LYS A 691 -7.26 24.95 -9.67
CA LYS A 691 -6.66 25.73 -8.56
C LYS A 691 -7.41 25.50 -7.23
N LEU A 692 -6.76 24.82 -6.27
CA LEU A 692 -6.58 25.21 -4.85
C LEU A 692 -6.64 24.03 -3.83
N THR A 693 -5.53 23.81 -3.09
CA THR A 693 -5.36 23.76 -1.60
C THR A 693 -3.85 23.68 -1.26
N ALA A 694 -3.38 24.26 -0.14
CA ALA A 694 -1.96 24.36 0.28
C ALA A 694 -1.74 23.97 1.78
N HIS A 695 -0.60 23.39 2.12
CA HIS A 695 -0.14 23.03 3.50
C HIS A 695 1.07 23.87 3.94
N ALA A 696 1.33 23.99 5.26
CA ALA A 696 2.50 24.68 5.84
C ALA A 696 3.27 23.81 6.86
N GLY A 697 4.62 23.86 6.88
CA GLY A 697 5.49 23.11 7.79
C GLY A 697 6.88 23.78 7.99
N VAL A 698 7.64 23.32 8.99
CA VAL A 698 9.00 23.82 9.32
C VAL A 698 10.06 22.83 8.90
N LEU A 699 11.15 23.32 8.33
CA LEU A 699 12.36 22.60 7.98
C LEU A 699 13.53 23.11 8.84
N PHE A 700 14.37 22.22 9.37
CA PHE A 700 15.63 22.57 10.03
C PHE A 700 16.79 22.07 9.18
N ASP A 701 17.82 22.88 8.98
CA ASP A 701 18.79 22.73 7.90
C ASP A 701 20.22 22.68 8.41
N ASN A 702 20.50 21.89 9.45
CA ASN A 702 21.89 21.68 9.86
C ASN A 702 22.18 20.23 10.23
N GLY A 703 22.39 19.43 9.18
CA GLY A 703 23.31 18.31 9.22
C GLY A 703 22.78 16.97 9.75
N ASP A 704 21.65 16.48 9.23
CA ASP A 704 21.51 15.15 8.59
C ASP A 704 20.04 15.01 8.13
N PRO A 705 19.78 14.85 6.82
CA PRO A 705 18.45 14.86 6.21
C PRO A 705 17.52 13.69 6.57
N SER A 706 17.91 12.79 7.49
CA SER A 706 17.10 11.63 7.88
C SER A 706 16.16 11.83 9.08
N ALA A 707 16.16 12.98 9.76
CA ALA A 707 15.22 13.23 10.84
C ALA A 707 14.78 14.70 10.93
N SER A 708 13.50 14.94 10.60
CA SER A 708 12.58 15.99 11.11
C SER A 708 12.04 16.95 10.05
N ILE A 709 11.23 16.42 9.12
CA ILE A 709 10.02 17.16 8.73
C ILE A 709 8.98 16.83 9.79
N MET A 710 8.63 17.80 10.64
CA MET A 710 7.41 17.71 11.42
C MET A 710 6.33 18.45 10.64
N ILE A 711 5.55 17.72 9.84
CA ILE A 711 4.23 18.22 9.43
C ILE A 711 3.33 18.02 10.64
N THR A 712 3.25 19.02 11.50
CA THR A 712 2.24 19.04 12.54
C THR A 712 0.96 19.61 11.93
N ASN A 713 -0.10 18.80 11.87
CA ASN A 713 -1.45 19.32 11.77
C ASN A 713 -1.75 20.05 13.09
N VAL A 714 -1.28 21.30 13.24
CA VAL A 714 -1.58 22.11 14.43
C VAL A 714 -3.02 22.61 14.32
N TYR A 715 -3.97 21.76 14.70
CA TYR A 715 -5.34 22.18 15.02
C TYR A 715 -5.58 22.18 16.52
N ASN A 716 -4.58 22.52 17.35
CA ASN A 716 -4.76 22.47 18.82
C ASN A 716 -4.49 23.78 19.56
N ILE A 717 -4.32 24.92 18.88
CA ILE A 717 -4.62 26.22 19.52
C ILE A 717 -5.91 26.71 18.89
N PRO A 718 -7.04 26.68 19.61
CA PRO A 718 -8.29 27.22 19.10
C PRO A 718 -8.05 28.69 18.72
N GLN A 719 -8.27 29.04 17.45
CA GLN A 719 -8.28 30.45 17.07
C GLN A 719 -9.39 31.15 17.87
N PRO A 720 -9.14 32.38 18.39
CA PRO A 720 -10.20 33.13 19.04
C PRO A 720 -11.30 33.37 18.03
N LYS A 721 -12.54 33.01 18.40
CA LYS A 721 -13.68 33.08 17.49
C LYS A 721 -14.04 34.53 17.11
N ASN A 722 -13.60 35.52 17.92
CA ASN A 722 -13.87 36.94 17.74
C ASN A 722 -12.56 37.77 17.82
N VAL A 723 -12.13 38.35 16.69
CA VAL A 723 -10.93 39.21 16.58
C VAL A 723 -11.02 40.50 17.40
N GLU A 724 -12.23 41.00 17.65
CA GLU A 724 -12.49 42.23 18.41
C GLU A 724 -12.19 42.12 19.92
N GLU A 725 -12.01 40.90 20.42
CA GLU A 725 -11.78 40.61 21.84
C GLU A 725 -10.29 40.38 22.16
N VAL A 726 -9.41 40.50 21.16
CA VAL A 726 -7.99 40.23 21.28
C VAL A 726 -7.24 41.50 21.73
N PRO A 727 -6.64 41.52 22.94
CA PRO A 727 -5.94 42.70 23.47
C PRO A 727 -4.86 43.22 22.52
N GLY A 728 -4.77 44.54 22.37
CA GLY A 728 -3.87 45.19 21.42
C GLY A 728 -4.35 45.19 19.96
N ILE A 729 -5.54 44.65 19.64
CA ILE A 729 -6.14 44.73 18.30
C ILE A 729 -7.40 45.60 18.35
N THR A 730 -7.44 46.64 17.52
CA THR A 730 -8.61 47.52 17.36
C THR A 730 -9.12 47.49 15.93
N VAL A 731 -10.41 47.22 15.70
CA VAL A 731 -10.98 47.25 14.34
C VAL A 731 -11.24 48.69 13.93
N HIS A 732 -10.45 49.20 12.99
CA HIS A 732 -10.50 50.59 12.56
C HIS A 732 -11.53 50.87 11.44
N LYS A 733 -11.80 49.89 10.57
CA LYS A 733 -12.93 49.94 9.60
C LYS A 733 -13.72 48.64 9.65
N PRO A 734 -15.03 48.63 9.91
CA PRO A 734 -15.82 47.40 9.93
C PRO A 734 -16.14 46.89 8.52
N ARG A 735 -16.37 45.58 8.41
CA ARG A 735 -16.84 44.90 7.20
C ARG A 735 -18.11 45.56 6.65
N HIS A 736 -18.18 45.76 5.33
CA HIS A 736 -19.36 46.37 4.70
C HIS A 736 -20.63 45.51 4.96
N PRO A 737 -21.68 46.04 5.61
CA PRO A 737 -22.72 45.22 6.24
C PRO A 737 -23.63 44.46 5.26
N THR A 738 -23.58 44.76 3.96
CA THR A 738 -24.45 44.18 2.92
C THR A 738 -23.78 43.11 2.05
N VAL A 739 -22.48 42.82 2.24
CA VAL A 739 -21.73 41.86 1.40
C VAL A 739 -21.54 40.54 2.17
N ARG A 740 -22.31 39.51 1.79
CA ARG A 740 -22.37 38.22 2.51
C ARG A 740 -21.07 37.41 2.45
N GLU A 741 -20.24 37.58 1.43
CA GLU A 741 -18.87 37.03 1.36
C GLU A 741 -17.90 38.08 0.80
N PRO A 742 -16.90 38.56 1.57
CA PRO A 742 -16.17 39.77 1.23
C PRO A 742 -14.96 39.46 0.33
N TYR A 743 -14.80 40.26 -0.72
CA TYR A 743 -13.52 40.35 -1.45
C TYR A 743 -12.39 40.77 -0.49
N LEU A 744 -11.18 40.27 -0.74
CA LEU A 744 -9.97 40.45 0.08
C LEU A 744 -9.56 41.92 0.35
N LEU A 745 -10.11 42.87 -0.42
CA LEU A 745 -9.88 44.32 -0.32
C LEU A 745 -10.94 45.07 0.51
N MET A 746 -12.03 44.40 0.91
CA MET A 746 -13.24 45.02 1.49
C MET A 746 -13.63 44.44 2.86
N SER A 747 -12.81 43.54 3.41
CA SER A 747 -12.89 43.13 4.80
C SER A 747 -12.25 44.21 5.68
N GLY A 748 -12.71 44.36 6.92
CA GLY A 748 -12.33 45.48 7.77
C GLY A 748 -10.83 45.69 7.93
N ILE A 749 -10.41 46.88 8.36
CA ILE A 749 -9.00 47.18 8.67
C ILE A 749 -8.83 47.10 10.17
N LEU A 750 -7.82 46.35 10.62
CA LEU A 750 -7.38 46.27 11.99
C LEU A 750 -6.20 47.24 12.20
N ALA A 751 -6.18 47.89 13.35
CA ALA A 751 -5.02 48.58 13.87
C ALA A 751 -4.47 47.75 15.03
N VAL A 752 -3.14 47.59 15.08
CA VAL A 752 -2.49 46.75 16.10
C VAL A 752 -1.59 47.62 16.97
N ASP A 753 -1.80 47.58 18.29
CA ASP A 753 -0.79 47.97 19.28
C ASP A 753 0.18 46.79 19.44
N PRO A 754 1.41 46.87 18.89
CA PRO A 754 2.32 45.73 18.87
C PRO A 754 2.75 45.27 20.26
N SER A 755 2.77 46.19 21.23
CA SER A 755 3.26 45.94 22.59
C SER A 755 2.21 45.18 23.42
N GLU A 756 0.96 45.64 23.36
CA GLU A 756 -0.16 44.99 24.06
C GLU A 756 -0.48 43.63 23.43
N PHE A 757 -0.45 43.55 22.09
CA PHE A 757 -0.73 42.31 21.37
C PHE A 757 0.35 41.22 21.57
N ALA A 758 1.63 41.59 21.60
CA ALA A 758 2.71 40.66 21.93
C ALA A 758 2.61 40.12 23.37
N THR A 759 2.11 40.95 24.29
CA THR A 759 1.86 40.55 25.69
C THR A 759 0.74 39.50 25.77
N HIS A 760 -0.38 39.71 25.06
CA HIS A 760 -1.48 38.76 24.97
C HIS A 760 -1.08 37.37 24.44
N LEU A 761 -0.27 37.33 23.36
CA LEU A 761 0.25 36.08 22.81
C LEU A 761 1.08 35.29 23.82
N GLY A 762 1.90 35.99 24.62
CA GLY A 762 2.69 35.40 25.70
C GLY A 762 1.83 34.76 26.78
N GLU A 763 0.74 35.42 27.20
CA GLU A 763 -0.18 34.93 28.23
C GLU A 763 -0.97 33.69 27.76
N ARG A 764 -1.49 33.71 26.54
CA ARG A 764 -2.21 32.57 25.92
C ARG A 764 -1.33 31.33 25.78
N TYR A 765 -0.05 31.52 25.47
CA TYR A 765 0.92 30.44 25.40
C TYR A 765 1.17 29.82 26.79
N ILE A 766 1.28 30.65 27.83
CA ILE A 766 1.41 30.21 29.23
C ILE A 766 0.15 29.45 29.70
N GLU A 767 -1.05 29.88 29.30
CA GLU A 767 -2.32 29.19 29.58
C GLU A 767 -2.41 27.82 28.90
N ALA A 768 -2.04 27.72 27.62
CA ALA A 768 -2.06 26.45 26.88
C ALA A 768 -1.09 25.41 27.46
N VAL A 769 0.06 25.83 27.99
CA VAL A 769 1.00 24.94 28.70
C VAL A 769 0.47 24.49 30.07
N ARG A 770 -0.48 25.24 30.65
CA ARG A 770 -1.15 24.90 31.92
C ARG A 770 -2.44 24.10 31.73
N ASP A 771 -2.85 23.85 30.49
CA ASP A 771 -4.04 23.09 30.14
C ASP A 771 -3.82 21.59 30.45
N PRO A 772 -4.58 21.00 31.39
CA PRO A 772 -4.39 19.60 31.80
C PRO A 772 -4.71 18.57 30.69
N ASP A 773 -5.39 18.98 29.62
CA ASP A 773 -5.69 18.12 28.46
C ASP A 773 -4.56 18.10 27.41
N ILE A 774 -3.56 18.98 27.55
CA ILE A 774 -2.34 18.99 26.73
C ILE A 774 -1.20 18.28 27.49
N LYS A 775 -0.97 16.99 27.21
CA LYS A 775 0.07 16.19 27.89
C LYS A 775 1.47 16.45 27.32
N ILE A 776 2.35 17.03 28.14
CA ILE A 776 3.80 17.12 27.90
C ILE A 776 4.51 16.21 28.91
N HIS A 777 5.27 15.21 28.44
CA HIS A 777 5.96 14.24 29.29
C HIS A 777 7.29 14.81 29.84
N ARG A 778 7.50 14.76 31.17
CA ARG A 778 8.76 15.13 31.85
C ARG A 778 9.46 13.89 32.42
N GLY A 779 10.76 13.76 32.14
CA GLY A 779 11.66 12.76 32.74
C GLY A 779 11.78 12.95 34.26
N GLY A 780 11.84 11.84 35.00
CA GLY A 780 11.62 11.79 36.44
C GLY A 780 12.75 12.38 37.30
N SER A 781 12.47 13.52 37.94
CA SER A 781 13.05 13.91 39.22
C SER A 781 12.24 15.04 39.86
N VAL A 782 12.10 15.00 41.19
CA VAL A 782 11.16 15.81 42.00
C VAL A 782 11.82 17.06 42.61
N THR A 783 12.92 17.55 42.02
CA THR A 783 13.53 18.83 42.44
C THR A 783 12.85 19.99 41.70
N PRO A 784 12.22 20.95 42.39
CA PRO A 784 11.63 22.12 41.76
C PRO A 784 12.72 22.97 41.09
N VAL A 785 12.57 23.24 39.80
CA VAL A 785 13.50 24.10 39.05
C VAL A 785 13.21 25.56 39.42
N GLY A 786 14.13 26.20 40.15
CA GLY A 786 14.09 27.63 40.46
C GLY A 786 14.51 28.50 39.25
N ILE A 787 14.41 29.83 39.40
CA ILE A 787 14.59 30.84 38.32
C ILE A 787 15.98 30.81 37.64
N SER A 788 16.97 30.11 38.19
CA SER A 788 18.19 29.71 37.45
C SER A 788 17.95 28.74 36.27
N GLY A 789 16.72 28.24 36.11
CA GLY A 789 16.22 27.56 34.92
C GLY A 789 15.37 28.42 33.97
N ILE A 790 15.15 29.71 34.27
CA ILE A 790 14.45 30.66 33.36
C ILE A 790 15.40 31.83 32.95
N GLU A 791 16.46 32.13 33.68
CA GLU A 791 17.57 33.00 33.20
C GLU A 791 18.67 32.25 32.41
N TYR A 792 18.39 31.00 32.01
CA TYR A 792 18.92 30.37 30.79
C TYR A 792 18.00 30.61 29.57
N GLU A 793 16.77 31.13 29.76
CA GLU A 793 15.75 31.20 28.70
C GLU A 793 14.96 32.51 28.73
N ALA A 794 15.70 33.62 28.71
CA ALA A 794 15.22 35.00 28.78
C ALA A 794 14.08 35.39 27.80
N SER A 795 13.48 36.54 28.13
CA SER A 795 12.61 37.50 27.39
C SER A 795 12.50 37.37 25.86
N LEU A 796 11.38 37.84 25.28
CA LEU A 796 11.19 37.93 23.82
C LEU A 796 12.46 38.46 23.13
N PRO A 797 13.01 37.75 22.13
CA PRO A 797 14.28 38.11 21.53
C PRO A 797 14.08 39.33 20.64
N ASP A 798 15.08 40.22 20.63
CA ASP A 798 15.04 41.46 19.86
C ASP A 798 14.71 41.20 18.39
N MET A 799 15.14 40.08 17.79
CA MET A 799 14.79 39.70 16.40
C MET A 799 13.28 39.55 16.12
N VAL A 800 12.49 38.92 17.00
CA VAL A 800 11.04 38.77 16.78
C VAL A 800 10.34 40.12 16.97
N ARG A 801 10.84 40.95 17.89
CA ARG A 801 10.44 42.36 17.97
C ARG A 801 10.87 43.14 16.73
N GLU A 802 12.09 43.02 16.26
CA GLU A 802 12.71 43.73 15.13
C GLU A 802 12.16 43.30 13.77
N LEU A 803 11.50 42.13 13.68
CA LEU A 803 10.79 41.70 12.47
C LEU A 803 9.31 42.08 12.53
N VAL A 804 8.65 41.87 13.66
CA VAL A 804 7.19 42.08 13.77
C VAL A 804 6.85 43.54 14.06
N ILE A 805 7.60 44.23 14.93
CA ILE A 805 7.33 45.62 15.30
C ILE A 805 7.63 46.56 14.13
N PRO A 806 8.79 46.53 13.45
CA PRO A 806 9.02 47.34 12.25
C PRO A 806 8.08 46.99 11.11
N HIS A 807 7.63 45.74 10.96
CA HIS A 807 6.65 45.37 9.92
C HIS A 807 5.25 45.96 10.20
N ILE A 808 4.81 45.92 11.47
CA ILE A 808 3.57 46.57 11.89
C ILE A 808 3.73 48.09 11.77
N GLU A 809 4.82 48.67 12.24
CA GLU A 809 5.11 50.12 12.18
C GLU A 809 5.26 50.64 10.74
N GLN A 810 5.93 49.92 9.83
CA GLN A 810 6.07 50.26 8.39
C GLN A 810 4.73 50.16 7.64
N SER A 811 3.80 49.36 8.14
CA SER A 811 2.41 49.31 7.68
C SER A 811 1.54 50.40 8.34
N ASN A 812 2.13 51.35 9.06
CA ASN A 812 1.48 52.33 9.92
C ASN A 812 0.51 51.70 10.93
N ALA A 813 0.83 50.50 11.40
CA ALA A 813 0.03 49.65 12.27
C ALA A 813 -1.31 49.18 11.69
N LEU A 814 -1.56 49.33 10.38
CA LEU A 814 -2.81 48.98 9.72
C LEU A 814 -2.69 47.67 8.92
N THR A 815 -3.56 46.70 9.22
CA THR A 815 -3.60 45.41 8.52
C THR A 815 -5.04 45.02 8.11
N PRO A 816 -5.26 44.37 6.95
CA PRO A 816 -6.60 43.89 6.58
C PRO A 816 -7.01 42.69 7.44
N GLN A 817 -8.23 42.70 7.99
CA GLN A 817 -8.76 41.63 8.83
C GLN A 817 -8.79 40.26 8.13
N SER A 818 -8.99 40.23 6.80
CA SER A 818 -9.01 39.00 6.00
C SER A 818 -7.66 38.31 5.86
N ALA A 819 -6.56 38.99 6.22
CA ALA A 819 -5.23 38.38 6.30
C ALA A 819 -5.01 37.65 7.65
N GLY A 820 -5.99 37.67 8.56
CA GLY A 820 -5.86 37.11 9.92
C GLY A 820 -5.24 38.09 10.91
N ILE A 821 -5.17 37.69 12.19
CA ILE A 821 -4.50 38.48 13.23
C ILE A 821 -2.98 38.30 13.08
N PRO A 822 -2.18 39.38 13.10
CA PRO A 822 -0.72 39.26 13.12
C PRO A 822 -0.27 38.28 14.21
N GLY A 823 0.79 37.50 14.00
CA GLY A 823 1.33 36.60 15.04
C GLY A 823 0.59 35.28 15.29
N TYR A 824 -0.60 35.08 14.74
CA TYR A 824 -1.33 33.79 14.76
C TYR A 824 -1.18 32.97 13.47
N HIS A 825 -0.40 33.48 12.52
CA HIS A 825 -0.07 32.74 11.31
C HIS A 825 0.81 31.54 11.65
N ALA A 826 0.71 30.49 10.83
CA ALA A 826 1.41 29.23 11.05
C ALA A 826 2.91 29.47 11.27
N GLU A 827 3.50 30.38 10.50
CA GLU A 827 4.90 30.80 10.53
C GLU A 827 5.34 31.49 11.83
N VAL A 828 4.48 32.29 12.46
CA VAL A 828 4.82 33.00 13.70
C VAL A 828 4.67 32.08 14.91
N ILE A 829 3.67 31.20 14.89
CA ILE A 829 3.49 30.13 15.88
C ILE A 829 4.68 29.14 15.81
N GLN A 830 5.18 28.86 14.61
CA GLN A 830 6.39 28.08 14.37
C GLN A 830 7.66 28.76 14.90
N GLY A 831 7.80 30.09 14.77
CA GLY A 831 8.86 30.90 15.39
C GLY A 831 8.94 30.74 16.91
N ASN A 832 7.79 30.61 17.57
CA ASN A 832 7.71 30.35 19.01
C ASN A 832 8.08 28.88 19.37
N LEU A 833 7.80 27.93 18.48
CA LEU A 833 8.12 26.50 18.62
C LEU A 833 9.63 26.22 18.49
N ILE A 834 10.32 26.95 17.60
CA ILE A 834 11.79 26.90 17.41
C ILE A 834 12.55 27.25 18.69
N ARG A 835 11.97 28.08 19.57
CA ARG A 835 12.55 28.45 20.87
C ARG A 835 12.52 27.34 21.94
N LEU A 836 11.73 26.28 21.75
CA LEU A 836 11.64 25.13 22.66
C LEU A 836 12.73 24.06 22.42
N PHE A 837 13.54 24.24 21.37
CA PHE A 837 14.64 23.34 21.00
C PHE A 837 15.97 24.15 20.97
N PRO A 838 16.74 24.16 22.07
CA PRO A 838 17.87 25.08 22.26
C PRO A 838 18.97 25.05 21.18
N ASN A 839 19.22 23.91 20.52
CA ASN A 839 20.24 23.80 19.45
C ASN A 839 19.90 24.60 18.18
N VAL A 840 18.63 24.98 17.99
CA VAL A 840 18.16 25.70 16.79
C VAL A 840 18.24 27.22 16.97
N LYS A 841 18.12 27.70 18.21
CA LYS A 841 18.11 29.14 18.55
C LYS A 841 19.46 29.83 18.28
N GLU A 842 20.56 29.07 18.31
CA GLU A 842 21.92 29.60 18.07
C GLU A 842 22.35 29.54 16.59
N ASN A 843 21.49 29.02 15.69
CA ASN A 843 21.86 28.70 14.32
C ASN A 843 20.67 28.88 13.35
N LEU A 844 20.01 30.05 13.44
CA LEU A 844 18.77 30.39 12.72
C LEU A 844 18.87 30.41 11.19
N GLN A 845 20.09 30.40 10.63
CA GLN A 845 20.34 30.26 9.20
C GLN A 845 19.93 28.88 8.63
N PHE A 846 19.53 27.96 9.50
CA PHE A 846 19.16 26.60 9.19
C PHE A 846 17.70 26.33 9.53
N VAL A 847 16.82 27.30 9.30
CA VAL A 847 15.38 27.12 9.48
C VAL A 847 14.69 27.61 8.22
N THR A 848 14.04 26.70 7.49
CA THR A 848 13.33 27.01 6.25
C THR A 848 11.83 26.79 6.45
N LEU A 849 11.03 27.78 6.09
CA LEU A 849 9.58 27.75 6.25
C LEU A 849 8.93 27.31 4.95
N ALA A 850 8.24 26.16 4.96
CA ALA A 850 7.67 25.58 3.75
C ALA A 850 6.15 25.78 3.71
N THR A 851 5.65 26.39 2.63
CA THR A 851 4.24 26.29 2.23
C THR A 851 4.16 25.73 0.81
N GLN A 852 3.24 24.80 0.56
CA GLN A 852 3.21 24.08 -0.72
C GLN A 852 2.05 24.55 -1.60
N LYS A 853 2.32 24.98 -2.84
CA LYS A 853 1.30 25.24 -3.88
C LYS A 853 1.23 24.05 -4.85
N LEU A 854 0.03 23.57 -5.16
CA LEU A 854 -0.15 22.48 -6.13
C LEU A 854 -0.15 23.04 -7.58
N GLN A 855 0.91 22.64 -8.31
CA GLN A 855 1.23 22.67 -9.75
C GLN A 855 0.89 23.90 -10.63
N GLY A 856 1.95 24.40 -11.31
CA GLY A 856 1.84 25.35 -12.43
C GLY A 856 3.03 26.29 -12.67
N ALA A 857 4.12 26.20 -11.89
CA ALA A 857 5.38 26.92 -12.14
C ALA A 857 6.50 25.92 -12.47
N ASN A 858 7.32 26.24 -13.46
CA ASN A 858 8.43 25.41 -13.93
C ASN A 858 9.79 25.87 -13.37
N VAL A 859 9.78 26.56 -12.23
CA VAL A 859 10.97 26.88 -11.41
C VAL A 859 10.51 26.88 -9.93
N VAL A 860 11.37 26.42 -9.01
CA VAL A 860 11.25 26.79 -7.58
C VAL A 860 11.53 28.29 -7.52
N GLU A 861 10.50 29.10 -7.32
CA GLU A 861 10.67 30.48 -6.90
C GLU A 861 10.73 30.49 -5.38
N ASP A 862 11.60 31.32 -4.80
CA ASP A 862 11.53 31.68 -3.39
C ASP A 862 10.09 32.10 -3.10
N PHE A 863 9.42 31.35 -2.24
CA PHE A 863 8.11 31.73 -1.74
C PHE A 863 8.36 32.61 -0.52
N PRO A 864 8.12 33.93 -0.58
CA PRO A 864 8.03 34.71 0.64
C PRO A 864 6.75 34.19 1.30
N ALA A 865 6.86 33.56 2.46
CA ALA A 865 5.73 32.96 3.17
C ALA A 865 4.53 33.92 3.34
N CYS A 866 4.77 35.24 3.19
CA CYS A 866 3.75 36.27 3.24
C CYS A 866 3.17 36.74 1.88
N PHE A 867 3.56 36.19 0.71
CA PHE A 867 3.19 36.79 -0.59
C PHE A 867 2.12 36.05 -1.42
N ASN A 868 1.60 34.91 -0.98
CA ASN A 868 0.60 34.19 -1.78
C ASN A 868 -0.85 34.36 -1.31
N CYS A 869 -1.10 35.35 -0.46
CA CYS A 869 -2.44 35.90 -0.31
C CYS A 869 -2.42 37.36 -0.71
N THR A 870 -2.97 37.64 -1.89
CA THR A 870 -3.43 38.95 -2.41
C THR A 870 -2.42 39.80 -3.19
N ASN A 871 -2.70 39.92 -4.49
CA ASN A 871 -1.96 40.72 -5.45
C ASN A 871 -2.24 42.23 -5.26
N ILE A 872 -1.77 42.85 -4.19
CA ILE A 872 -1.95 44.29 -3.92
C ILE A 872 -0.67 44.89 -3.30
N LEU A 873 0.10 45.61 -4.12
CA LEU A 873 0.43 47.00 -3.84
C LEU A 873 0.50 47.73 -5.19
N LEU A 874 -0.30 48.79 -5.28
CA LEU A 874 -0.28 49.80 -6.31
C LEU A 874 0.95 50.71 -6.13
N ASP A 875 1.23 51.50 -7.17
CA ASP A 875 2.16 52.63 -7.21
C ASP A 875 2.54 53.21 -5.84
N SER A 876 3.83 53.46 -5.62
CA SER A 876 4.21 54.56 -4.74
C SER A 876 4.15 55.85 -5.55
N ASP A 877 3.31 56.79 -5.11
CA ASP A 877 3.17 58.14 -5.68
C ASP A 877 4.42 59.03 -5.42
N ASP A 878 5.53 58.48 -4.92
CA ASP A 878 6.72 59.23 -4.51
C ASP A 878 7.98 58.99 -5.37
N GLY A 879 7.89 58.13 -6.39
CA GLY A 879 8.94 57.98 -7.40
C GLY A 879 10.21 57.27 -6.95
N ALA A 880 10.16 56.46 -5.88
CA ALA A 880 11.28 55.60 -5.52
C ALA A 880 11.40 54.39 -6.47
N PRO A 881 12.63 53.99 -6.88
CA PRO A 881 12.81 52.89 -7.82
C PRO A 881 12.55 51.53 -7.17
N GLY A 882 11.86 50.66 -7.91
CA GLY A 882 11.62 49.26 -7.52
C GLY A 882 12.92 48.45 -7.42
N PHE A 883 12.96 47.56 -6.43
CA PHE A 883 14.09 46.71 -6.10
C PHE A 883 13.94 45.33 -6.74
N ASN A 884 15.01 44.81 -7.34
CA ASN A 884 15.09 43.43 -7.83
C ASN A 884 16.01 42.62 -6.91
N ILE A 885 15.44 41.58 -6.28
CA ILE A 885 16.12 40.73 -5.28
C ILE A 885 17.13 39.76 -5.91
N ILE A 886 17.02 39.43 -7.20
CA ILE A 886 17.78 38.30 -7.76
C ILE A 886 19.26 38.63 -8.04
N THR A 887 19.65 39.88 -8.32
CA THR A 887 21.05 40.19 -8.72
C THR A 887 21.71 41.34 -7.97
N GLY A 888 20.97 42.05 -7.11
CA GLY A 888 21.53 43.11 -6.26
C GLY A 888 22.13 44.32 -7.00
N ARG A 889 21.97 44.47 -8.31
CA ARG A 889 22.37 45.69 -9.04
C ARG A 889 21.15 46.46 -9.56
N THR A 890 21.18 47.77 -9.31
CA THR A 890 20.35 48.79 -9.95
C THR A 890 20.92 49.11 -11.35
N LEU A 891 20.07 49.60 -12.28
CA LEU A 891 20.42 50.33 -13.53
C LEU A 891 19.98 49.73 -14.90
N ILE A 892 18.82 49.08 -15.04
CA ILE A 892 18.17 49.02 -16.38
C ILE A 892 16.78 49.63 -16.30
N SER A 893 16.53 50.58 -17.20
CA SER A 893 15.29 51.35 -17.26
C SER A 893 14.21 50.66 -18.12
N HIS A 894 12.95 51.01 -17.87
CA HIS A 894 11.76 50.48 -18.58
C HIS A 894 11.84 50.61 -20.11
N ASP A 895 12.56 51.63 -20.61
CA ASP A 895 12.68 51.91 -22.05
C ASP A 895 13.77 51.09 -22.75
N GLU A 896 14.73 50.53 -22.02
CA GLU A 896 15.66 49.52 -22.54
C GLU A 896 14.95 48.18 -22.70
N TRP A 897 14.09 47.83 -21.74
CA TRP A 897 13.30 46.61 -21.78
C TRP A 897 12.32 46.58 -22.97
N LYS A 898 11.56 47.66 -23.19
CA LYS A 898 10.64 47.77 -24.33
C LYS A 898 11.33 47.73 -25.71
N ARG A 899 12.59 48.16 -25.79
CA ARG A 899 13.39 48.07 -27.04
C ARG A 899 13.83 46.64 -27.34
N MET A 900 14.15 45.87 -26.31
CA MET A 900 14.53 44.45 -26.45
C MET A 900 13.33 43.57 -26.84
N VAL A 901 12.14 43.84 -26.30
CA VAL A 901 10.91 43.10 -26.60
C VAL A 901 10.39 43.39 -28.02
N LYS A 902 10.62 44.58 -28.58
CA LYS A 902 10.23 44.94 -29.96
C LYS A 902 11.13 44.33 -31.06
N ALA A 903 12.24 43.69 -30.70
CA ALA A 903 13.25 43.22 -31.66
C ALA A 903 13.06 41.75 -32.11
N TYR A 904 11.98 41.08 -31.68
CA TYR A 904 11.64 39.72 -32.12
C TYR A 904 10.33 39.72 -32.92
N PRO A 905 10.37 39.62 -34.26
CA PRO A 905 9.20 39.38 -35.09
C PRO A 905 8.98 37.88 -35.34
N ASP A 906 7.70 37.50 -35.14
CA ASP A 906 6.94 36.26 -35.39
C ASP A 906 7.32 34.97 -34.65
#